data_AF-A0AA36NAR1-F1
#
_entry.id   AF-A0AA36NAR1-F1
#
_cell.length_a   1.000
_cell.length_b   1.000
_cell.length_c   1.000
_cell.angle_alpha   90.00
_cell.angle_beta   90.00
_cell.angle_gamma   90.00
#
_symmetry.space_group_name_H-M   'P 1'
#
loop_
_entity.id
_entity.type
_entity.pdbx_description
1 polymer ?
#
loop_
_entity_poly.entity_id
_entity_poly.type
_entity_poly.pdbx_seq_one_letter_code
_entity_poly.pdbx_strand_id
1 'polypeptide(L)'
;MFAYGTALEVKLLGDLEIICGSRDGEGRWLALDGSAYIPAACMNHCPQLPDNLAAASAGRDPGSVAVLQCSAGQIPSGGDATLVCGMDGLWHKPLQTMPQPLSELLQCTTDPNFCSDPAPLLGEGVVAHVSEFHLNATVLVECDVGYEPSVGEATAVCGIDPSDDRRGRWASPSNISRRQVPWKPLACRLKQSYCPMFQMSHGMVLSLSKERFLGSVASLGCAEGFQAQSGFSQFTCESSASSGTWQHQGAGLEQRLQCGKVLEYCPSPVPPEGTAFHTSAGLEMDSVLTFSCLLAYEPNVALEYPPELFCRPGPMSGRGRWSSRDGKGINPAEFLSCRKMYNWCPRLALLDGRVSNLQQHRQLGSTAELACGPGLEMKFGDTILGEITLQVNCTIGTTAGGVWMSPDGQDIAGQLMCSPLDWWCPPLTAYTIVNADYLEMDPELRTIAYSSRTRAYRSTASVHCRQDRLMLHSYGDSNVVCGLDAEGKGAWRSLRGMLAVTKHCYFTGSPIFDTTFIENGCFMGDFAGNTENMSIPVWFERTAGILFWHRPSEWIVGSTVLEGQHGGGRWRIQWVAEGVLNARVDAGVGELQMDVTQNFTKGPGDWFHIAYVWDLGVGLAGMGRSYLYVDGMLADPVDVNTEKLTHFIWVDPEDLLDIGGIHSPTSPGEYSNIRVYTRAVPEEEVWVIFSSEDPACGMTDDVCPTPWSYRSYVSLVTNPNDVRYRLFPRRPAAEVSFTCDPGYSAFDGDDHIICTNAGTWLKHGTQDLAKPFRCCRHSEQYCPDIDLTQNPGAVLTATGFNLFTECEEEPTGGPDAGSIVYGGCPELVLAPQVLLDLSDLYNISSVARLSCDAGYEPSRLTMDTVLVCQQGVFDLATYNGEVPGTWTTLDGRVPRPLSCRGLQNFCPDPQAANAELVSLSDGLRTGSSAVLYCTEDAQTLEVICQRLAPCTDALCRWK
;
A
#
# COMPACT_ATOMS: atom_id res chain seq x y z
N MET A 1 -83.84 4.21 20.77
CA MET A 1 -83.85 4.18 22.25
C MET A 1 -83.51 2.74 22.63
N PHE A 2 -82.38 2.52 23.32
CA PHE A 2 -81.87 1.25 23.91
C PHE A 2 -81.54 0.10 22.92
N ALA A 3 -80.53 -0.76 23.10
CA ALA A 3 -79.42 -0.89 24.05
C ALA A 3 -78.41 -1.94 23.51
N TYR A 4 -77.17 -1.84 24.02
CA TYR A 4 -76.07 -2.83 24.11
C TYR A 4 -76.25 -4.28 23.61
N GLY A 5 -75.19 -4.82 22.99
CA GLY A 5 -74.66 -6.13 23.38
C GLY A 5 -74.13 -7.06 22.28
N THR A 6 -72.80 -7.14 22.20
CA THR A 6 -71.95 -8.33 21.92
C THR A 6 -71.83 -8.95 20.51
N ALA A 7 -70.59 -8.84 20.02
CA ALA A 7 -69.73 -9.85 19.38
C ALA A 7 -70.21 -10.57 18.11
N LEU A 8 -69.53 -10.27 16.99
CA LEU A 8 -69.27 -11.27 15.95
C LEU A 8 -67.85 -11.10 15.39
N GLU A 9 -67.10 -12.18 15.55
CA GLU A 9 -65.85 -12.53 14.89
C GLU A 9 -65.92 -12.27 13.37
N VAL A 10 -64.98 -11.51 12.80
CA VAL A 10 -64.82 -11.42 11.34
C VAL A 10 -63.47 -12.00 10.96
N LYS A 11 -63.55 -13.23 10.45
CA LYS A 11 -62.53 -13.90 9.65
C LYS A 11 -62.17 -13.05 8.43
N LEU A 12 -60.86 -12.96 8.18
CA LEU A 12 -60.29 -12.64 6.88
C LEU A 12 -60.87 -13.55 5.80
N LEU A 13 -61.39 -12.96 4.72
CA LEU A 13 -61.28 -13.39 3.32
C LEU A 13 -62.17 -12.50 2.44
N GLY A 14 -61.58 -11.94 1.38
CA GLY A 14 -62.33 -11.33 0.28
C GLY A 14 -61.59 -10.17 -0.36
N ASP A 15 -60.85 -10.48 -1.42
CA ASP A 15 -60.21 -9.54 -2.34
C ASP A 15 -61.15 -8.41 -2.77
N LEU A 16 -60.72 -7.16 -2.56
CA LEU A 16 -61.31 -6.01 -3.25
C LEU A 16 -60.32 -5.57 -4.34
N GLU A 17 -60.49 -6.18 -5.50
CA GLU A 17 -59.76 -5.90 -6.72
C GLU A 17 -60.19 -4.53 -7.28
N ILE A 18 -59.30 -3.54 -7.28
CA ILE A 18 -59.50 -2.28 -8.00
C ILE A 18 -58.81 -2.45 -9.37
N ILE A 19 -59.61 -2.67 -10.41
CA ILE A 19 -59.12 -2.76 -11.80
C ILE A 19 -59.14 -1.37 -12.42
N CYS A 20 -57.97 -0.92 -12.90
CA CYS A 20 -57.84 0.28 -13.73
C CYS A 20 -58.06 -0.10 -15.20
N GLY A 21 -59.07 0.49 -15.85
CA GLY A 21 -59.27 0.40 -17.29
C GLY A 21 -59.95 1.65 -17.82
N SER A 22 -59.39 2.27 -18.86
CA SER A 22 -60.05 3.33 -19.64
C SER A 22 -59.98 2.99 -21.12
N ARG A 23 -61.12 3.13 -21.81
CA ARG A 23 -61.23 3.00 -23.26
C ARG A 23 -61.26 4.35 -23.98
N ASP A 24 -61.40 5.47 -23.25
CA ASP A 24 -61.81 6.77 -23.86
C ASP A 24 -60.99 8.01 -23.43
N GLY A 25 -59.84 7.86 -22.76
CA GLY A 25 -58.82 8.92 -22.75
C GLY A 25 -59.02 10.18 -21.88
N GLU A 26 -60.04 10.28 -21.02
CA GLU A 26 -60.08 11.29 -19.95
C GLU A 26 -60.40 10.66 -18.59
N GLY A 27 -59.45 10.71 -17.65
CA GLY A 27 -59.56 10.04 -16.35
C GLY A 27 -60.23 10.90 -15.27
N ARG A 28 -61.30 10.37 -14.64
CA ARG A 28 -61.78 10.77 -13.31
C ARG A 28 -62.09 9.53 -12.46
N TRP A 29 -61.80 9.62 -11.16
CA TRP A 29 -62.09 8.56 -10.18
C TRP A 29 -63.49 8.77 -9.56
N LEU A 30 -64.25 7.68 -9.38
CA LEU A 30 -65.53 7.66 -8.65
C LEU A 30 -65.53 6.48 -7.66
N ALA A 31 -66.13 6.69 -6.49
CA ALA A 31 -66.51 5.60 -5.61
C ALA A 31 -67.77 4.88 -6.14
N LEU A 32 -67.98 3.62 -5.71
CA LEU A 32 -69.07 2.75 -6.19
C LEU A 32 -70.50 3.25 -5.88
N ASP A 33 -70.65 4.35 -5.11
CA ASP A 33 -71.94 4.99 -4.81
C ASP A 33 -72.20 6.29 -5.59
N GLY A 34 -71.28 6.70 -6.47
CA GLY A 34 -71.45 7.88 -7.32
C GLY A 34 -71.26 9.22 -6.60
N SER A 35 -70.76 9.25 -5.36
CA SER A 35 -70.42 10.49 -4.69
C SER A 35 -69.06 11.03 -5.15
N ALA A 36 -69.05 12.29 -5.58
CA ALA A 36 -67.83 12.99 -6.00
C ALA A 36 -67.00 13.35 -4.77
N TYR A 37 -65.89 12.64 -4.55
CA TYR A 37 -64.88 13.07 -3.60
C TYR A 37 -64.05 14.19 -4.25
N ILE A 38 -63.98 15.34 -3.57
CA ILE A 38 -63.07 16.43 -3.92
C ILE A 38 -61.66 15.92 -3.61
N PRO A 39 -60.71 15.89 -4.56
CA PRO A 39 -59.35 15.49 -4.26
C PRO A 39 -58.68 16.66 -3.54
N ALA A 40 -58.63 16.58 -2.21
CA ALA A 40 -57.61 17.30 -1.46
C ALA A 40 -56.28 16.55 -1.66
N ALA A 41 -55.38 17.17 -2.41
CA ALA A 41 -53.93 16.99 -2.41
C ALA A 41 -53.40 15.54 -2.54
N CYS A 42 -53.13 15.11 -3.78
CA CYS A 42 -52.13 14.08 -4.01
C CYS A 42 -50.73 14.73 -4.11
N MET A 43 -49.77 14.05 -3.48
CA MET A 43 -48.33 14.33 -3.43
C MET A 43 -47.87 15.39 -2.43
N ASN A 44 -48.07 15.12 -1.13
CA ASN A 44 -47.25 15.74 -0.10
C ASN A 44 -46.12 14.77 0.26
N HIS A 45 -44.90 15.09 -0.18
CA HIS A 45 -43.70 14.50 0.40
C HIS A 45 -43.68 14.81 1.90
N CYS A 46 -43.18 13.88 2.71
CA CYS A 46 -42.97 14.19 4.12
C CYS A 46 -42.03 15.39 4.28
N PRO A 47 -42.28 16.27 5.27
CA PRO A 47 -41.46 17.47 5.46
C PRO A 47 -40.01 17.11 5.71
N GLN A 48 -39.10 18.01 5.33
CA GLN A 48 -37.67 17.85 5.55
C GLN A 48 -37.39 17.71 7.04
N LEU A 49 -36.56 16.73 7.41
CA LEU A 49 -36.11 16.56 8.79
C LEU A 49 -35.17 17.71 9.17
N PRO A 50 -35.13 18.13 10.44
CA PRO A 50 -34.25 19.21 10.89
C PRO A 50 -32.75 18.90 10.67
N ASP A 51 -31.94 19.92 10.37
CA ASP A 51 -30.53 19.79 9.98
C ASP A 51 -29.61 19.13 11.05
N ASN A 52 -30.06 19.04 12.30
CA ASN A 52 -29.32 18.38 13.39
C ASN A 52 -29.56 16.86 13.47
N LEU A 53 -30.25 16.27 12.50
CA LEU A 53 -30.52 14.84 12.41
C LEU A 53 -30.02 14.32 11.05
N ALA A 54 -29.05 13.40 11.06
CA ALA A 54 -28.64 12.70 9.86
C ALA A 54 -29.66 11.58 9.57
N ALA A 55 -30.23 11.54 8.37
CA ALA A 55 -31.16 10.50 7.96
C ALA A 55 -30.45 9.50 7.02
N ALA A 56 -30.41 8.22 7.39
CA ALA A 56 -29.74 7.18 6.59
C ALA A 56 -30.54 6.71 5.35
N SER A 57 -31.67 7.36 5.00
CA SER A 57 -32.48 7.02 3.82
C SER A 57 -32.81 8.25 2.97
N ALA A 58 -32.83 8.08 1.65
CA ALA A 58 -32.94 9.20 0.68
C ALA A 58 -34.37 9.57 0.23
N GLY A 59 -35.43 8.91 0.73
CA GLY A 59 -36.81 9.14 0.26
C GLY A 59 -37.65 10.02 1.19
N ARG A 60 -38.50 10.89 0.61
CA ARG A 60 -39.60 11.59 1.32
C ARG A 60 -40.97 11.18 0.79
N ASP A 61 -41.02 10.13 -0.01
CA ASP A 61 -42.26 9.60 -0.58
C ASP A 61 -42.99 8.74 0.46
N PRO A 62 -44.33 8.67 0.41
CA PRO A 62 -45.10 7.73 1.22
C PRO A 62 -44.50 6.32 1.18
N GLY A 63 -44.25 5.72 2.34
CA GLY A 63 -43.56 4.44 2.51
C GLY A 63 -42.04 4.54 2.75
N SER A 64 -41.42 5.72 2.56
CA SER A 64 -40.00 5.93 2.85
C SER A 64 -39.72 5.77 4.34
N VAL A 65 -38.63 5.08 4.70
CA VAL A 65 -38.23 4.83 6.09
C VAL A 65 -36.99 5.65 6.44
N ALA A 66 -37.15 6.73 7.20
CA ALA A 66 -36.03 7.53 7.69
C ALA A 66 -35.49 6.95 9.01
N VAL A 67 -34.22 6.51 8.98
CA VAL A 67 -33.47 6.19 10.20
C VAL A 67 -32.72 7.45 10.64
N LEU A 68 -33.10 8.00 11.79
CA LEU A 68 -32.49 9.17 12.37
C LEU A 68 -31.22 8.78 13.14
N GLN A 69 -30.14 9.51 12.89
CA GLN A 69 -28.90 9.47 13.65
C GLN A 69 -28.57 10.87 14.15
N CYS A 70 -28.03 10.93 15.38
CA CYS A 70 -27.48 12.17 15.90
C CYS A 70 -26.21 12.54 15.11
N SER A 71 -25.98 13.84 14.91
CA SER A 71 -24.74 14.32 14.29
C SER A 71 -23.50 13.86 15.08
N ALA A 72 -22.34 13.74 14.43
CA ALA A 72 -21.09 13.36 15.09
C ALA A 72 -20.85 14.18 16.37
N GLY A 73 -20.60 13.50 17.48
CA GLY A 73 -20.45 14.11 18.81
C GLY A 73 -21.73 14.28 19.62
N GLN A 74 -22.85 13.73 19.15
CA GLN A 74 -24.10 13.66 19.90
C GLN A 74 -24.59 12.21 20.01
N ILE A 75 -25.14 11.85 21.17
CA ILE A 75 -25.75 10.54 21.45
C ILE A 75 -27.26 10.67 21.62
N PRO A 76 -28.04 9.62 21.27
CA PRO A 76 -29.47 9.57 21.54
C PRO A 76 -29.76 9.65 23.04
N SER A 77 -30.54 10.65 23.44
CA SER A 77 -31.02 10.87 24.82
C SER A 77 -32.51 10.55 25.01
N GLY A 78 -33.26 10.39 23.91
CA GLY A 78 -34.68 10.01 23.90
C GLY A 78 -35.28 10.04 22.50
N GLY A 79 -36.52 9.54 22.33
CA GLY A 79 -37.22 9.50 21.04
C GLY A 79 -36.90 8.26 20.18
N ASP A 80 -37.61 8.11 19.07
CA ASP A 80 -37.44 6.96 18.16
C ASP A 80 -36.49 7.29 17.01
N ALA A 81 -35.60 6.35 16.71
CA ALA A 81 -34.60 6.49 15.66
C ALA A 81 -35.15 6.08 14.27
N THR A 82 -36.42 5.71 14.14
CA THR A 82 -36.98 5.24 12.87
C THR A 82 -38.37 5.83 12.64
N LEU A 83 -38.57 6.39 11.45
CA LEU A 83 -39.83 6.98 11.00
C LEU A 83 -40.22 6.41 9.64
N VAL A 84 -41.52 6.30 9.39
CA VAL A 84 -42.09 5.92 8.10
C VAL A 84 -42.93 7.07 7.58
N CYS A 85 -42.71 7.50 6.34
CA CYS A 85 -43.51 8.53 5.71
C CYS A 85 -44.90 7.96 5.39
N GLY A 86 -45.95 8.57 5.92
CA GLY A 86 -47.33 8.13 5.72
C GLY A 86 -47.90 8.59 4.39
N MET A 87 -49.01 7.97 3.98
CA MET A 87 -49.81 8.39 2.81
C MET A 87 -50.40 9.79 2.95
N ASP A 88 -50.43 10.33 4.17
CA ASP A 88 -50.83 11.70 4.52
C ASP A 88 -49.70 12.73 4.36
N GLY A 89 -48.48 12.30 4.00
CA GLY A 89 -47.31 13.18 3.88
C GLY A 89 -46.74 13.63 5.22
N LEU A 90 -46.97 12.87 6.30
CA LEU A 90 -46.41 13.10 7.63
C LEU A 90 -45.54 11.93 8.08
N TRP A 91 -44.56 12.18 8.94
CA TRP A 91 -43.71 11.14 9.52
C TRP A 91 -44.42 10.43 10.68
N HIS A 92 -44.48 9.10 10.63
CA HIS A 92 -45.07 8.23 11.65
C HIS A 92 -44.06 7.27 12.25
N LYS A 93 -44.31 6.78 13.47
CA LYS A 93 -43.53 5.66 14.04
C LYS A 93 -43.95 4.34 13.37
N PRO A 94 -43.05 3.36 13.24
CA PRO A 94 -43.43 2.01 12.82
C PRO A 94 -44.57 1.51 13.74
N LEU A 95 -45.70 1.14 13.15
CA LEU A 95 -46.91 0.62 13.81
C LEU A 95 -47.86 1.65 14.49
N GLN A 96 -47.63 2.96 14.37
CA GLN A 96 -48.61 3.97 14.84
C GLN A 96 -49.28 4.68 13.65
N THR A 97 -50.60 4.88 13.75
CA THR A 97 -51.41 5.55 12.71
C THR A 97 -51.64 7.04 12.99
N MET A 98 -51.09 7.57 14.09
CA MET A 98 -51.23 8.99 14.43
C MET A 98 -49.90 9.73 14.23
N PRO A 99 -49.92 10.87 13.51
CA PRO A 99 -48.72 11.65 13.26
C PRO A 99 -48.16 12.24 14.55
N GLN A 100 -46.85 12.18 14.69
CA GLN A 100 -46.13 12.69 15.85
C GLN A 100 -45.68 14.14 15.61
N PRO A 101 -45.74 15.03 16.63
CA PRO A 101 -45.12 16.34 16.53
C PRO A 101 -43.60 16.18 16.38
N LEU A 102 -42.99 16.90 15.43
CA LEU A 102 -41.55 16.83 15.14
C LEU A 102 -40.64 17.07 16.35
N SER A 103 -41.16 17.68 17.42
CA SER A 103 -40.44 17.94 18.68
C SER A 103 -40.14 16.70 19.53
N GLU A 104 -40.74 15.54 19.24
CA GLU A 104 -40.48 14.26 19.93
C GLU A 104 -39.57 13.31 19.11
N LEU A 105 -39.07 13.78 17.97
CA LEU A 105 -38.13 13.05 17.11
C LEU A 105 -36.74 13.08 17.73
N LEU A 106 -36.10 11.91 17.82
CA LEU A 106 -34.76 11.63 18.35
C LEU A 106 -34.07 12.83 19.03
N GLN A 107 -34.20 12.92 20.36
CA GLN A 107 -33.50 13.90 21.17
C GLN A 107 -32.02 13.52 21.25
N CYS A 108 -31.15 14.37 20.74
CA CYS A 108 -29.70 14.17 20.79
C CYS A 108 -29.08 15.05 21.88
N THR A 109 -28.28 14.48 22.76
CA THR A 109 -27.44 15.23 23.70
C THR A 109 -25.98 15.11 23.29
N THR A 110 -25.18 16.15 23.53
CA THR A 110 -23.73 16.07 23.33
C THR A 110 -23.17 14.88 24.09
N ASP A 111 -22.39 14.05 23.40
CA ASP A 111 -21.65 12.98 24.06
C ASP A 111 -20.58 13.65 24.92
N PRO A 112 -20.64 13.51 26.26
CA PRO A 112 -19.66 14.13 27.13
C PRO A 112 -18.24 13.61 26.90
N ASN A 113 -18.11 12.49 26.18
CA ASN A 113 -16.84 11.86 25.87
C ASN A 113 -16.31 12.25 24.48
N PHE A 114 -16.83 13.28 23.82
CA PHE A 114 -16.46 13.64 22.45
C PHE A 114 -15.75 14.99 22.36
N CYS A 115 -14.64 15.04 21.61
CA CYS A 115 -13.90 16.26 21.29
C CYS A 115 -14.30 16.81 19.91
N SER A 116 -14.41 18.14 19.78
CA SER A 116 -14.71 18.79 18.50
C SER A 116 -13.60 18.59 17.46
N ASP A 117 -13.93 18.67 16.17
CA ASP A 117 -12.94 18.65 15.08
C ASP A 117 -11.78 19.63 15.35
N PRO A 118 -10.51 19.17 15.39
CA PRO A 118 -9.36 20.02 15.64
C PRO A 118 -9.00 20.93 14.45
N ALA A 119 -9.45 20.66 13.22
CA ALA A 119 -9.05 21.39 12.02
C ALA A 119 -9.20 22.93 12.12
N PRO A 120 -10.29 23.51 12.69
CA PRO A 120 -10.42 24.95 12.86
C PRO A 120 -9.37 25.59 13.78
N LEU A 121 -8.67 24.78 14.59
CA LEU A 121 -7.65 25.24 15.54
C LEU A 121 -6.23 25.26 14.95
N LEU A 122 -6.02 24.70 13.75
CA LEU A 122 -4.70 24.39 13.21
C LEU A 122 -4.04 25.48 12.38
N GLY A 123 -4.76 26.52 11.94
CA GLY A 123 -4.20 27.52 11.04
C GLY A 123 -3.68 26.88 9.74
N GLU A 124 -2.36 26.94 9.51
CA GLU A 124 -1.67 26.32 8.35
C GLU A 124 -1.22 24.87 8.61
N GLY A 125 -1.59 24.29 9.76
CA GLY A 125 -1.44 22.87 10.05
C GLY A 125 -2.57 22.04 9.43
N VAL A 126 -2.28 20.79 9.11
CA VAL A 126 -3.24 19.80 8.63
C VAL A 126 -3.33 18.64 9.62
N VAL A 127 -4.54 18.09 9.74
CA VAL A 127 -4.75 16.86 10.50
C VAL A 127 -4.16 15.70 9.70
N ALA A 128 -3.02 15.17 10.17
CA ALA A 128 -2.38 14.03 9.52
C ALA A 128 -3.09 12.71 9.87
N HIS A 129 -3.50 12.58 11.13
CA HIS A 129 -4.22 11.41 11.61
C HIS A 129 -5.11 11.75 12.81
N VAL A 130 -6.31 11.19 12.84
CA VAL A 130 -7.21 11.18 14.02
C VAL A 130 -7.63 9.74 14.21
N SER A 131 -7.32 9.16 15.38
CA SER A 131 -7.73 7.78 15.65
C SER A 131 -9.26 7.69 15.75
N GLU A 132 -9.88 8.55 16.57
CA GLU A 132 -11.32 8.78 16.70
C GLU A 132 -11.58 10.17 17.34
N PHE A 133 -12.82 10.52 17.67
CA PHE A 133 -13.16 11.76 18.39
C PHE A 133 -13.59 11.53 19.86
N HIS A 134 -13.44 10.30 20.37
CA HIS A 134 -13.80 9.93 21.75
C HIS A 134 -12.69 10.20 22.77
N LEU A 135 -12.97 10.10 24.07
CA LEU A 135 -11.97 10.24 25.13
C LEU A 135 -10.79 9.28 24.92
N ASN A 136 -9.59 9.79 25.18
CA ASN A 136 -8.29 9.16 24.90
C ASN A 136 -7.95 9.00 23.42
N ALA A 137 -8.81 9.44 22.51
CA ALA A 137 -8.42 9.53 21.11
C ALA A 137 -7.25 10.51 20.95
N THR A 138 -6.40 10.20 19.98
CA THR A 138 -5.19 10.94 19.68
C THR A 138 -5.36 11.61 18.33
N VAL A 139 -4.97 12.88 18.24
CA VAL A 139 -4.78 13.57 16.97
C VAL A 139 -3.31 13.85 16.77
N LEU A 140 -2.83 13.53 15.57
CA LEU A 140 -1.54 13.94 15.04
C LEU A 140 -1.75 15.01 13.99
N VAL A 141 -1.00 16.10 14.15
CA VAL A 141 -1.06 17.30 13.34
C VAL A 141 0.31 17.53 12.74
N GLU A 142 0.32 17.81 11.45
CA GLU A 142 1.53 18.15 10.72
C GLU A 142 1.39 19.51 10.06
N CYS A 143 2.51 20.12 9.69
CA CYS A 143 2.49 21.33 8.89
C CYS A 143 2.27 20.96 7.42
N ASP A 144 1.42 21.72 6.72
CA ASP A 144 1.20 21.53 5.28
C ASP A 144 2.52 21.65 4.48
N VAL A 145 2.57 21.04 3.29
CA VAL A 145 3.78 20.95 2.48
C VAL A 145 4.36 22.33 2.18
N GLY A 146 5.56 22.61 2.69
CA GLY A 146 6.22 23.92 2.55
C GLY A 146 6.17 24.79 3.81
N TYR A 147 5.54 24.31 4.88
CA TYR A 147 5.63 24.87 6.21
C TYR A 147 6.46 23.95 7.12
N GLU A 148 7.01 24.52 8.19
CA GLU A 148 7.72 23.82 9.24
C GLU A 148 7.16 24.16 10.63
N PRO A 149 7.27 23.24 11.59
CA PRO A 149 6.90 23.47 12.99
C PRO A 149 7.55 24.75 13.54
N SER A 150 6.75 25.65 14.11
CA SER A 150 7.27 26.85 14.79
C SER A 150 7.13 26.78 16.30
N VAL A 151 5.90 26.58 16.80
CA VAL A 151 5.57 26.54 18.23
C VAL A 151 4.29 25.72 18.41
N GLY A 152 4.16 24.95 19.49
CA GLY A 152 2.97 24.16 19.80
C GLY A 152 3.24 22.67 19.76
N GLU A 153 2.21 21.86 19.95
CA GLU A 153 2.33 20.41 20.06
C GLU A 153 1.70 19.74 18.83
N ALA A 154 2.44 18.85 18.18
CA ALA A 154 1.96 18.07 17.04
C ALA A 154 0.93 17.03 17.44
N THR A 155 0.88 16.64 18.71
CA THR A 155 -0.04 15.64 19.23
C THR A 155 -0.97 16.21 20.29
N ALA A 156 -2.22 15.77 20.28
CA ALA A 156 -3.18 16.05 21.33
C ALA A 156 -3.97 14.80 21.69
N VAL A 157 -4.44 14.73 22.93
CA VAL A 157 -5.29 13.65 23.43
C VAL A 157 -6.65 14.25 23.81
N CYS A 158 -7.73 13.61 23.40
CA CYS A 158 -9.07 14.01 23.81
C CYS A 158 -9.28 13.68 25.29
N GLY A 159 -9.43 14.70 26.13
CA GLY A 159 -9.65 14.58 27.58
C GLY A 159 -10.96 15.23 28.02
N ILE A 160 -11.33 15.06 29.30
CA ILE A 160 -12.52 15.73 29.87
C ILE A 160 -12.16 17.18 30.17
N ASP A 161 -12.95 18.14 29.69
CA ASP A 161 -12.70 19.55 29.97
C ASP A 161 -12.75 19.80 31.50
N PRO A 162 -11.65 20.29 32.12
CA PRO A 162 -11.63 20.52 33.56
C PRO A 162 -12.60 21.63 34.03
N SER A 163 -13.18 22.39 33.10
CA SER A 163 -14.19 23.42 33.39
C SER A 163 -15.64 22.95 33.19
N ASP A 164 -15.87 21.87 32.44
CA ASP A 164 -17.18 21.28 32.17
C ASP A 164 -17.03 19.76 31.97
N ASP A 165 -17.41 18.98 32.98
CA ASP A 165 -17.30 17.52 32.99
C ASP A 165 -18.19 16.82 31.93
N ARG A 166 -18.99 17.60 31.20
CA ARG A 166 -19.86 17.15 30.12
C ARG A 166 -19.31 17.39 28.73
N ARG A 167 -18.04 17.78 28.57
CA ARG A 167 -17.44 18.05 27.26
C ARG A 167 -16.04 17.47 27.15
N GLY A 168 -15.75 16.85 26.01
CA GLY A 168 -14.39 16.53 25.62
C GLY A 168 -13.64 17.79 25.16
N ARG A 169 -12.36 17.90 25.49
CA ARG A 169 -11.45 18.92 25.00
C ARG A 169 -10.09 18.31 24.69
N TRP A 170 -9.48 18.75 23.58
CA TRP A 170 -8.11 18.39 23.24
C TRP A 170 -7.12 18.95 24.28
N ALA A 171 -6.34 18.05 24.87
CA ALA A 171 -5.36 18.33 25.91
C ALA A 171 -3.95 17.89 25.47
N SER A 172 -2.95 18.54 26.06
CA SER A 172 -1.54 18.18 25.84
C SER A 172 -1.25 16.76 26.34
N PRO A 173 -0.58 15.89 25.54
CA PRO A 173 -0.17 14.56 25.98
C PRO A 173 0.93 14.59 27.06
N SER A 174 1.70 15.68 27.13
CA SER A 174 2.91 15.76 27.98
C SER A 174 2.63 15.96 29.47
N ASN A 175 1.37 16.16 29.88
CA ASN A 175 1.04 16.50 31.27
C ASN A 175 -0.20 15.76 31.80
N ILE A 176 -0.08 14.44 31.93
CA ILE A 176 -1.13 13.52 32.41
C ILE A 176 -1.39 13.70 33.94
N SER A 177 -0.63 14.56 34.63
CA SER A 177 -0.72 14.75 36.09
C SER A 177 -1.90 15.65 36.51
N ARG A 178 -3.13 15.09 36.56
CA ARG A 178 -4.39 15.63 37.16
C ARG A 178 -4.85 17.05 36.82
N ARG A 179 -4.10 17.83 36.04
CA ARG A 179 -4.50 19.14 35.49
C ARG A 179 -4.23 19.09 33.99
N GLN A 180 -5.22 18.63 33.24
CA GLN A 180 -5.16 18.62 31.77
C GLN A 180 -4.89 20.05 31.29
N VAL A 181 -3.69 20.28 30.78
CA VAL A 181 -3.30 21.56 30.19
C VAL A 181 -3.97 21.64 28.82
N PRO A 182 -4.69 22.74 28.50
CA PRO A 182 -5.23 22.94 27.17
C PRO A 182 -4.17 22.71 26.10
N TRP A 183 -4.49 21.89 25.11
CA TRP A 183 -3.60 21.68 23.97
C TRP A 183 -3.34 23.02 23.29
N LYS A 184 -2.07 23.29 23.00
CA LYS A 184 -1.64 24.45 22.22
C LYS A 184 -1.32 23.95 20.80
N PRO A 185 -2.21 24.18 19.81
CA PRO A 185 -2.05 23.65 18.47
C PRO A 185 -0.71 23.99 17.86
N LEU A 186 -0.18 23.05 17.06
CA LEU A 186 1.02 23.27 16.27
C LEU A 186 0.83 24.47 15.34
N ALA A 187 1.55 25.56 15.62
CA ALA A 187 1.67 26.70 14.74
C ALA A 187 2.78 26.42 13.73
N CYS A 188 2.43 26.50 12.45
CA CYS A 188 3.33 26.27 11.34
C CYS A 188 3.84 27.61 10.77
N ARG A 189 5.13 27.67 10.43
CA ARG A 189 5.72 28.83 9.72
C ARG A 189 6.19 28.39 8.33
N LEU A 190 6.12 29.29 7.36
CA LEU A 190 6.55 28.99 5.99
C LEU A 190 8.06 28.70 5.96
N LYS A 191 8.47 27.60 5.30
CA LYS A 191 9.88 27.29 5.09
C LYS A 191 10.52 28.36 4.20
N GLN A 192 11.79 28.70 4.47
CA GLN A 192 12.48 29.74 3.70
C GLN A 192 12.56 29.44 2.20
N SER A 193 12.57 28.15 1.84
CA SER A 193 12.63 27.65 0.47
C SER A 193 11.26 27.48 -0.21
N TYR A 194 10.18 27.95 0.42
CA TYR A 194 8.82 27.82 -0.11
C TYR A 194 8.12 29.17 -0.18
N CYS A 195 7.24 29.33 -1.17
CA CYS A 195 6.33 30.46 -1.29
C CYS A 195 4.95 30.15 -0.66
N PRO A 196 4.22 31.18 -0.17
CA PRO A 196 2.90 31.00 0.44
C PRO A 196 1.86 30.50 -0.57
N MET A 197 0.73 29.98 -0.10
CA MET A 197 -0.38 29.59 -1.00
C MET A 197 -1.00 30.82 -1.70
N PHE A 198 -1.47 30.67 -2.94
CA PHE A 198 -2.23 31.72 -3.63
C PHE A 198 -3.63 31.86 -3.01
N GLN A 199 -3.90 32.99 -2.38
CA GLN A 199 -5.27 33.40 -2.07
C GLN A 199 -5.81 34.29 -3.19
N MET A 200 -6.68 33.74 -4.03
CA MET A 200 -7.33 34.47 -5.12
C MET A 200 -8.84 34.53 -4.92
N SER A 201 -9.44 35.70 -5.18
CA SER A 201 -10.88 35.84 -5.25
C SER A 201 -11.38 35.45 -6.65
N HIS A 202 -12.18 34.39 -6.75
CA HIS A 202 -12.77 33.91 -8.01
C HIS A 202 -11.74 33.48 -9.09
N GLY A 203 -10.52 33.16 -8.65
CA GLY A 203 -9.48 32.55 -9.49
C GLY A 203 -9.13 31.16 -8.97
N MET A 204 -8.46 30.36 -9.80
CA MET A 204 -7.93 29.05 -9.46
C MET A 204 -6.50 28.89 -9.99
N VAL A 205 -5.68 28.08 -9.32
CA VAL A 205 -4.35 27.71 -9.83
C VAL A 205 -4.55 26.63 -10.89
N LEU A 206 -4.16 26.91 -12.14
CA LEU A 206 -4.28 25.98 -13.27
C LEU A 206 -3.14 24.97 -13.27
N SER A 207 -1.93 25.41 -12.93
CA SER A 207 -0.77 24.55 -12.82
C SER A 207 0.25 25.14 -11.86
N LEU A 208 1.07 24.28 -11.27
CA LEU A 208 2.05 24.64 -10.27
C LEU A 208 3.28 23.74 -10.42
N SER A 209 4.39 24.25 -10.94
CA SER A 209 5.61 23.45 -11.14
C SER A 209 6.42 23.36 -9.85
N LYS A 210 6.96 22.17 -9.52
CA LYS A 210 7.74 21.93 -8.29
C LYS A 210 7.03 22.37 -7.00
N GLU A 211 5.69 22.29 -7.01
CA GLU A 211 4.83 22.75 -5.92
C GLU A 211 5.09 24.23 -5.60
N ARG A 212 5.62 24.54 -4.41
CA ARG A 212 5.88 25.94 -3.99
C ARG A 212 7.34 26.19 -3.69
N PHE A 213 8.24 25.28 -4.08
CA PHE A 213 9.68 25.43 -3.85
C PHE A 213 10.25 26.64 -4.62
N LEU A 214 11.36 27.21 -4.18
CA LEU A 214 12.03 28.29 -4.91
C LEU A 214 12.30 27.90 -6.38
N GLY A 215 11.93 28.78 -7.30
CA GLY A 215 11.96 28.55 -8.75
C GLY A 215 10.69 27.91 -9.33
N SER A 216 9.71 27.57 -8.50
CA SER A 216 8.39 27.09 -8.95
C SER A 216 7.67 28.15 -9.78
N VAL A 217 6.87 27.73 -10.75
CA VAL A 217 6.05 28.61 -11.60
C VAL A 217 4.60 28.22 -11.42
N ALA A 218 3.79 29.16 -10.94
CA ALA A 218 2.35 29.03 -10.81
C ALA A 218 1.66 29.69 -12.01
N SER A 219 0.78 28.95 -12.67
CA SER A 219 -0.14 29.46 -13.67
C SER A 219 -1.51 29.62 -13.04
N LEU A 220 -2.09 30.81 -13.14
CA LEU A 220 -3.35 31.22 -12.54
C LEU A 220 -4.39 31.41 -13.64
N GLY A 221 -5.62 30.99 -13.35
CA GLY A 221 -6.78 31.17 -14.21
C GLY A 221 -7.96 31.73 -13.43
N CYS A 222 -8.96 32.21 -14.14
CA CYS A 222 -10.23 32.56 -13.51
C CYS A 222 -11.11 31.33 -13.36
N ALA A 223 -11.86 31.27 -12.26
CA ALA A 223 -12.88 30.24 -12.09
C ALA A 223 -13.97 30.40 -13.18
N GLU A 224 -14.69 29.32 -13.47
CA GLU A 224 -15.73 29.34 -14.49
C GLU A 224 -16.78 30.44 -14.23
N GLY A 225 -17.12 31.21 -15.28
CA GLY A 225 -18.00 32.39 -15.17
C GLY A 225 -17.29 33.70 -14.76
N PHE A 226 -15.96 33.68 -14.62
CA PHE A 226 -15.12 34.86 -14.41
C PHE A 226 -14.06 34.99 -15.50
N GLN A 227 -13.74 36.22 -15.90
CA GLN A 227 -12.65 36.54 -16.83
C GLN A 227 -11.60 37.40 -16.15
N ALA A 228 -10.37 37.31 -16.66
CA ALA A 228 -9.27 38.16 -16.24
C ALA A 228 -9.64 39.63 -16.52
N GLN A 229 -9.77 40.44 -15.48
CA GLN A 229 -9.96 41.88 -15.61
C GLN A 229 -8.63 42.62 -15.59
N SER A 230 -7.69 42.17 -14.75
CA SER A 230 -6.35 42.75 -14.65
C SER A 230 -5.37 41.78 -13.98
N GLY A 231 -4.09 42.13 -13.93
CA GLY A 231 -3.05 41.35 -13.26
C GLY A 231 -2.40 40.28 -14.13
N PHE A 232 -1.43 39.57 -13.55
CA PHE A 232 -0.65 38.53 -14.23
C PHE A 232 -1.19 37.14 -13.95
N SER A 233 -1.16 36.26 -14.95
CA SER A 233 -1.55 34.85 -14.84
C SER A 233 -0.37 33.92 -14.53
N GLN A 234 0.86 34.41 -14.47
CA GLN A 234 2.04 33.57 -14.19
C GLN A 234 2.90 34.21 -13.11
N PHE A 235 3.34 33.44 -12.13
CA PHE A 235 4.23 33.90 -11.08
C PHE A 235 5.32 32.86 -10.83
N THR A 236 6.54 33.33 -10.56
CA THR A 236 7.68 32.52 -10.16
C THR A 236 7.92 32.70 -8.67
N CYS A 237 8.19 31.60 -7.98
CA CYS A 237 8.55 31.62 -6.57
C CYS A 237 10.02 32.04 -6.44
N GLU A 238 10.27 33.24 -5.92
CA GLU A 238 11.63 33.80 -5.77
C GLU A 238 11.98 34.00 -4.29
N SER A 239 13.28 33.92 -3.97
CA SER A 239 13.73 34.08 -2.58
C SER A 239 13.61 35.53 -2.12
N SER A 240 12.99 35.77 -0.97
CA SER A 240 13.05 37.05 -0.25
C SER A 240 13.94 36.94 1.00
N ALA A 241 14.10 38.04 1.74
CA ALA A 241 14.95 38.09 2.93
C ALA A 241 14.54 37.12 4.07
N SER A 242 13.32 36.57 4.06
CA SER A 242 12.84 35.68 5.13
C SER A 242 12.03 34.46 4.65
N SER A 243 11.51 34.45 3.42
CA SER A 243 10.78 33.33 2.83
C SER A 243 10.73 33.41 1.30
N GLY A 244 10.22 32.37 0.63
CA GLY A 244 9.83 32.52 -0.77
C GLY A 244 8.69 33.54 -0.92
N THR A 245 8.73 34.32 -1.99
CA THR A 245 7.66 35.23 -2.42
C THR A 245 7.35 35.02 -3.88
N TRP A 246 6.08 34.99 -4.25
CA TRP A 246 5.66 34.92 -5.65
C TRP A 246 5.88 36.27 -6.33
N GLN A 247 6.62 36.26 -7.44
CA GLN A 247 6.93 37.45 -8.24
C GLN A 247 6.71 37.19 -9.74
N HIS A 248 6.35 38.23 -10.49
CA HIS A 248 6.28 38.21 -11.94
C HIS A 248 7.16 39.34 -12.49
N GLN A 249 8.32 39.00 -13.05
CA GLN A 249 9.26 39.98 -13.63
C GLN A 249 9.57 41.18 -12.68
N GLY A 250 9.71 40.90 -11.38
CA GLY A 250 9.95 41.93 -10.36
C GLY A 250 8.69 42.64 -9.82
N ALA A 251 7.50 42.31 -10.32
CA ALA A 251 6.23 42.73 -9.71
C ALA A 251 5.77 41.70 -8.66
N GLY A 252 5.38 42.18 -7.47
CA GLY A 252 4.87 41.32 -6.39
C GLY A 252 3.42 40.87 -6.58
N LEU A 253 2.92 40.09 -5.60
CA LEU A 253 1.55 39.54 -5.55
C LEU A 253 0.40 40.55 -5.60
N GLU A 254 0.66 41.85 -5.41
CA GLU A 254 -0.38 42.88 -5.50
C GLU A 254 -0.95 43.01 -6.92
N GLN A 255 -0.20 42.60 -7.94
CA GLN A 255 -0.63 42.60 -9.34
C GLN A 255 -1.07 41.20 -9.81
N ARG A 256 -1.50 40.34 -8.88
CA ARG A 256 -2.06 39.01 -9.20
C ARG A 256 -3.34 39.12 -10.04
N LEU A 257 -3.62 38.05 -10.79
CA LEU A 257 -4.81 37.92 -11.61
C LEU A 257 -6.08 38.31 -10.82
N GLN A 258 -6.73 39.38 -11.25
CA GLN A 258 -8.02 39.80 -10.74
C GLN A 258 -9.09 39.28 -11.69
N CYS A 259 -9.89 38.36 -11.18
CA CYS A 259 -10.98 37.76 -11.91
C CYS A 259 -12.28 38.51 -11.62
N GLY A 260 -12.86 39.10 -12.65
CA GLY A 260 -14.17 39.71 -12.57
C GLY A 260 -15.21 38.83 -13.21
N LYS A 261 -16.44 38.90 -12.72
CA LYS A 261 -17.54 38.16 -13.32
C LYS A 261 -17.67 38.55 -14.79
N VAL A 262 -17.77 37.58 -15.68
CA VAL A 262 -18.04 37.90 -17.08
C VAL A 262 -19.43 38.50 -17.15
N LEU A 263 -19.52 39.73 -17.64
CA LEU A 263 -20.81 40.36 -17.89
C LEU A 263 -21.54 39.47 -18.88
N GLU A 264 -22.81 39.18 -18.58
CA GLU A 264 -23.71 38.41 -19.45
C GLU A 264 -23.59 36.86 -19.36
N TYR A 265 -22.92 36.27 -18.37
CA TYR A 265 -22.94 34.80 -18.21
C TYR A 265 -24.13 34.30 -17.37
N CYS A 266 -24.67 33.13 -17.72
CA CYS A 266 -25.66 32.42 -16.93
C CYS A 266 -25.02 31.65 -15.76
N PRO A 267 -25.73 31.46 -14.64
CA PRO A 267 -25.24 30.64 -13.53
C PRO A 267 -25.05 29.18 -13.98
N SER A 268 -23.97 28.54 -13.53
CA SER A 268 -23.74 27.11 -13.80
C SER A 268 -24.90 26.28 -13.25
N PRO A 269 -25.58 25.46 -14.08
CA PRO A 269 -26.72 24.67 -13.65
C PRO A 269 -26.25 23.43 -12.88
N VAL A 270 -26.81 23.18 -11.69
CA VAL A 270 -26.55 21.96 -10.93
C VAL A 270 -27.52 20.87 -11.39
N PRO A 271 -27.06 19.75 -12.00
CA PRO A 271 -27.95 18.72 -12.49
C PRO A 271 -28.66 17.99 -11.34
N PRO A 272 -30.00 17.82 -11.41
CA PRO A 272 -30.70 16.90 -10.52
C PRO A 272 -30.31 15.44 -10.80
N GLU A 273 -30.57 14.54 -9.84
CA GLU A 273 -30.19 13.12 -9.95
C GLU A 273 -30.67 12.49 -11.26
N GLY A 274 -29.82 11.69 -11.91
CA GLY A 274 -30.15 11.04 -13.18
C GLY A 274 -30.12 11.95 -14.40
N THR A 275 -29.70 13.21 -14.26
CA THR A 275 -29.66 14.20 -15.34
C THR A 275 -28.22 14.60 -15.65
N ALA A 276 -27.86 14.68 -16.93
CA ALA A 276 -26.61 15.29 -17.39
C ALA A 276 -26.94 16.53 -18.21
N PHE A 277 -26.33 17.67 -17.86
CA PHE A 277 -26.49 18.91 -18.59
C PHE A 277 -25.41 19.08 -19.64
N HIS A 278 -25.82 19.55 -20.82
CA HIS A 278 -24.92 19.90 -21.92
C HIS A 278 -25.21 21.33 -22.35
N THR A 279 -24.17 22.13 -22.48
CA THR A 279 -24.27 23.52 -22.95
C THR A 279 -23.58 23.67 -24.29
N SER A 280 -24.23 24.31 -25.26
CA SER A 280 -23.67 24.47 -26.62
C SER A 280 -22.40 25.34 -26.68
N ALA A 281 -22.30 26.37 -25.82
CA ALA A 281 -21.18 27.31 -25.77
C ALA A 281 -20.81 27.67 -24.31
N GLY A 282 -20.95 26.71 -23.39
CA GLY A 282 -20.73 26.94 -21.96
C GLY A 282 -21.83 27.80 -21.33
N LEU A 283 -21.43 28.84 -20.60
CA LEU A 283 -22.34 29.72 -19.85
C LEU A 283 -22.53 31.09 -20.51
N GLU A 284 -22.07 31.24 -21.75
CA GLU A 284 -22.17 32.46 -22.56
C GLU A 284 -23.63 32.79 -22.92
N MET A 285 -23.89 34.05 -23.26
CA MET A 285 -25.17 34.47 -23.81
C MET A 285 -25.55 33.65 -25.04
N ASP A 286 -26.85 33.39 -25.18
CA ASP A 286 -27.42 32.56 -26.24
C ASP A 286 -26.94 31.10 -26.23
N SER A 287 -26.16 30.68 -25.22
CA SER A 287 -25.88 29.27 -24.98
C SER A 287 -27.19 28.51 -24.78
N VAL A 288 -27.26 27.33 -25.38
CA VAL A 288 -28.38 26.41 -25.26
C VAL A 288 -27.98 25.34 -24.25
N LEU A 289 -28.69 25.29 -23.13
CA LEU A 289 -28.65 24.23 -22.15
C LEU A 289 -29.66 23.16 -22.55
N THR A 290 -29.13 22.01 -22.93
CA THR A 290 -29.87 20.77 -23.14
C THR A 290 -29.58 19.81 -21.98
N PHE A 291 -30.40 18.77 -21.86
CA PHE A 291 -30.14 17.70 -20.91
C PHE A 291 -30.30 16.34 -21.58
N SER A 292 -29.57 15.38 -21.06
CA SER A 292 -29.76 13.97 -21.33
C SER A 292 -30.07 13.26 -20.02
N CYS A 293 -30.96 12.28 -20.06
CA CYS A 293 -31.17 11.40 -18.93
C CYS A 293 -30.11 10.31 -18.93
N LEU A 294 -29.48 10.10 -17.78
CA LEU A 294 -28.57 8.99 -17.58
C LEU A 294 -29.33 7.66 -17.77
N LEU A 295 -28.60 6.61 -18.14
CA LEU A 295 -29.18 5.27 -18.35
C LEU A 295 -30.04 4.85 -17.14
N ALA A 296 -31.27 4.36 -17.40
CA ALA A 296 -32.35 4.06 -16.42
C ALA A 296 -33.24 5.24 -15.98
N TYR A 297 -33.04 6.43 -16.54
CA TYR A 297 -33.91 7.57 -16.32
C TYR A 297 -34.54 8.02 -17.66
N GLU A 298 -35.80 8.45 -17.60
CA GLU A 298 -36.52 9.06 -18.72
C GLU A 298 -36.91 10.51 -18.39
N PRO A 299 -37.08 11.39 -19.38
CA PRO A 299 -37.51 12.76 -19.15
C PRO A 299 -38.82 12.80 -18.35
N ASN A 300 -38.85 13.54 -17.23
CA ASN A 300 -40.03 13.68 -16.37
C ASN A 300 -41.05 14.69 -16.94
N VAL A 301 -41.11 14.82 -18.27
CA VAL A 301 -41.96 15.80 -18.95
C VAL A 301 -42.61 15.14 -20.16
N ALA A 302 -43.95 15.10 -20.16
CA ALA A 302 -44.77 14.73 -21.32
C ALA A 302 -44.79 15.86 -22.35
N LEU A 303 -43.63 16.31 -22.82
CA LEU A 303 -43.50 17.39 -23.79
C LEU A 303 -43.07 16.84 -25.15
N GLU A 304 -43.78 17.30 -26.17
CA GLU A 304 -43.64 16.92 -27.59
C GLU A 304 -42.27 17.29 -28.20
N TYR A 305 -41.43 18.03 -27.46
CA TYR A 305 -40.09 18.49 -27.86
C TYR A 305 -39.12 18.50 -26.67
N PRO A 306 -37.81 18.20 -26.89
CA PRO A 306 -36.80 18.31 -25.83
C PRO A 306 -36.72 19.78 -25.37
N PRO A 307 -36.96 20.08 -24.07
CA PRO A 307 -36.91 21.45 -23.60
C PRO A 307 -35.47 21.99 -23.62
N GLU A 308 -35.23 22.94 -24.51
CA GLU A 308 -34.02 23.76 -24.57
C GLU A 308 -34.18 24.98 -23.66
N LEU A 309 -33.19 25.24 -22.79
CA LEU A 309 -33.08 26.50 -22.07
C LEU A 309 -32.01 27.38 -22.72
N PHE A 310 -32.31 28.66 -22.87
CA PHE A 310 -31.43 29.65 -23.48
C PHE A 310 -30.88 30.57 -22.42
N CYS A 311 -29.57 30.79 -22.44
CA CYS A 311 -28.96 31.82 -21.61
C CYS A 311 -29.31 33.21 -22.16
N ARG A 312 -30.09 33.99 -21.41
CA ARG A 312 -30.56 35.34 -21.82
C ARG A 312 -30.18 36.39 -20.78
N PRO A 313 -30.22 37.70 -21.12
CA PRO A 313 -29.94 38.73 -20.13
C PRO A 313 -30.98 38.65 -19.01
N GLY A 314 -30.51 38.54 -17.77
CA GLY A 314 -31.37 38.56 -16.60
C GLY A 314 -31.89 39.98 -16.30
N PRO A 315 -32.87 40.09 -15.38
CA PRO A 315 -33.48 41.38 -15.01
C PRO A 315 -32.52 42.33 -14.27
N MET A 316 -31.36 41.82 -13.83
CA MET A 316 -30.27 42.63 -13.26
C MET A 316 -29.17 42.76 -14.31
N SER A 317 -28.74 43.99 -14.60
CA SER A 317 -27.64 44.28 -15.52
C SER A 317 -26.40 43.45 -15.15
N GLY A 318 -25.85 42.71 -16.11
CA GLY A 318 -24.63 41.92 -15.93
C GLY A 318 -24.81 40.50 -15.37
N ARG A 319 -26.04 39.96 -15.31
CA ARG A 319 -26.27 38.56 -14.92
C ARG A 319 -27.16 37.86 -15.95
N GLY A 320 -26.65 36.83 -16.62
CA GLY A 320 -27.47 35.95 -17.45
C GLY A 320 -28.44 35.13 -16.61
N ARG A 321 -29.55 34.70 -17.20
CA ARG A 321 -30.55 33.80 -16.62
C ARG A 321 -30.95 32.76 -17.66
N TRP A 322 -31.07 31.50 -17.23
CA TRP A 322 -31.67 30.45 -18.04
C TRP A 322 -33.16 30.72 -18.23
N SER A 323 -33.60 30.72 -19.48
CA SER A 323 -35.00 30.97 -19.84
C SER A 323 -35.45 30.03 -20.93
N SER A 324 -36.73 29.66 -20.93
CA SER A 324 -37.34 28.95 -22.06
C SER A 324 -37.36 29.83 -23.31
N ARG A 325 -37.70 29.23 -24.46
CA ARG A 325 -37.75 29.95 -25.75
C ARG A 325 -38.66 31.19 -25.72
N ASP A 326 -39.72 31.17 -24.92
CA ASP A 326 -40.65 32.28 -24.67
C ASP A 326 -40.08 33.40 -23.77
N GLY A 327 -38.85 33.24 -23.25
CA GLY A 327 -38.18 34.22 -22.39
C GLY A 327 -38.61 34.19 -20.93
N LYS A 328 -39.45 33.23 -20.51
CA LYS A 328 -39.75 33.04 -19.10
C LYS A 328 -38.53 32.44 -18.44
N GLY A 329 -37.96 33.14 -17.48
CA GLY A 329 -36.81 32.61 -16.78
C GLY A 329 -37.21 31.47 -15.84
N ILE A 330 -36.41 30.40 -15.85
CA ILE A 330 -36.75 29.11 -15.24
C ILE A 330 -35.53 28.63 -14.45
N ASN A 331 -35.76 27.93 -13.34
CA ASN A 331 -34.72 27.18 -12.65
C ASN A 331 -34.48 25.86 -13.40
N PRO A 332 -33.29 25.60 -13.97
CA PRO A 332 -33.06 24.39 -14.77
C PRO A 332 -33.41 23.09 -14.05
N ALA A 333 -33.17 23.01 -12.74
CA ALA A 333 -33.44 21.81 -11.94
C ALA A 333 -34.93 21.45 -11.82
N GLU A 334 -35.84 22.43 -11.93
CA GLU A 334 -37.29 22.18 -11.86
C GLU A 334 -37.87 21.72 -13.20
N PHE A 335 -37.24 22.11 -14.31
CA PHE A 335 -37.80 21.96 -15.65
C PHE A 335 -37.16 20.81 -16.45
N LEU A 336 -35.88 20.55 -16.18
CA LEU A 336 -35.09 19.51 -16.82
C LEU A 336 -34.77 18.43 -15.77
N SER A 337 -35.79 17.71 -15.33
CA SER A 337 -35.62 16.56 -14.43
C SER A 337 -35.88 15.26 -15.19
N CYS A 338 -35.08 14.25 -14.87
CA CYS A 338 -35.33 12.89 -15.30
C CYS A 338 -35.97 12.10 -14.14
N ARG A 339 -36.93 11.23 -14.46
CA ARG A 339 -37.51 10.28 -13.51
C ARG A 339 -36.98 8.87 -13.81
N LYS A 340 -36.93 7.99 -12.81
CA LYS A 340 -36.55 6.59 -13.05
C LYS A 340 -37.56 5.90 -13.97
N MET A 341 -37.07 5.14 -14.94
CA MET A 341 -37.91 4.30 -15.79
C MET A 341 -38.46 3.12 -14.97
N TYR A 342 -39.78 2.93 -14.98
CA TYR A 342 -40.45 1.88 -14.20
C TYR A 342 -39.99 0.45 -14.53
N ASN A 343 -39.44 0.23 -15.72
CA ASN A 343 -38.99 -1.06 -16.21
C ASN A 343 -37.47 -1.28 -16.09
N TRP A 344 -36.77 -0.50 -15.26
CA TRP A 344 -35.34 -0.65 -15.04
C TRP A 344 -35.01 -0.92 -13.58
N CYS A 345 -34.05 -1.82 -13.35
CA CYS A 345 -33.48 -2.05 -12.03
C CYS A 345 -32.34 -1.08 -11.71
N PRO A 346 -32.13 -0.73 -10.43
CA PRO A 346 -31.05 0.15 -10.00
C PRO A 346 -29.68 -0.42 -10.39
N ARG A 347 -28.64 0.43 -10.39
CA ARG A 347 -27.27 -0.06 -10.61
C ARG A 347 -26.87 -0.95 -9.42
N LEU A 348 -26.38 -2.15 -9.71
CA LEU A 348 -25.79 -3.02 -8.71
C LEU A 348 -24.44 -2.41 -8.29
N ALA A 349 -24.37 -1.93 -7.05
CA ALA A 349 -23.12 -1.53 -6.42
C ALA A 349 -22.75 -2.63 -5.42
N LEU A 350 -21.66 -3.33 -5.70
CA LEU A 350 -21.08 -4.33 -4.80
C LEU A 350 -19.90 -3.70 -4.08
N LEU A 351 -19.87 -3.80 -2.75
CA LEU A 351 -18.66 -3.52 -1.98
C LEU A 351 -17.72 -4.74 -2.14
N ASP A 352 -16.55 -4.51 -2.75
CA ASP A 352 -15.52 -5.54 -3.02
C ASP A 352 -15.96 -6.71 -3.92
N GLY A 353 -16.97 -6.49 -4.76
CA GLY A 353 -17.43 -7.42 -5.79
C GLY A 353 -17.52 -6.78 -7.17
N ARG A 354 -17.76 -7.60 -8.20
CA ARG A 354 -17.97 -7.15 -9.58
C ARG A 354 -19.23 -7.78 -10.18
N VAL A 355 -19.86 -7.07 -11.11
CA VAL A 355 -20.89 -7.64 -11.98
C VAL A 355 -20.17 -8.26 -13.18
N SER A 356 -20.13 -9.59 -13.28
CA SER A 356 -19.37 -10.30 -14.33
C SER A 356 -20.15 -10.46 -15.63
N ASN A 357 -21.49 -10.52 -15.57
CA ASN A 357 -22.32 -10.73 -16.75
C ASN A 357 -23.69 -10.06 -16.56
N LEU A 358 -23.92 -8.92 -17.23
CA LEU A 358 -25.20 -8.21 -17.18
C LEU A 358 -25.92 -8.38 -18.51
N GLN A 359 -26.96 -9.20 -18.54
CA GLN A 359 -27.79 -9.39 -19.73
C GLN A 359 -28.94 -8.38 -19.78
N GLN A 360 -29.19 -7.82 -20.97
CA GLN A 360 -30.31 -6.92 -21.26
C GLN A 360 -30.30 -5.56 -20.51
N HIS A 361 -29.11 -5.08 -20.12
CA HIS A 361 -28.88 -3.70 -19.67
C HIS A 361 -29.74 -3.23 -18.48
N ARG A 362 -30.16 -4.12 -17.57
CA ARG A 362 -30.97 -3.82 -16.35
C ARG A 362 -32.47 -3.56 -16.61
N GLN A 363 -32.99 -3.89 -17.78
CA GLN A 363 -34.44 -3.90 -18.01
C GLN A 363 -35.12 -5.01 -17.18
N LEU A 364 -36.44 -4.91 -16.96
CA LEU A 364 -37.22 -6.02 -16.40
C LEU A 364 -36.97 -7.32 -17.18
N GLY A 365 -36.62 -8.38 -16.47
CA GLY A 365 -36.18 -9.65 -17.05
C GLY A 365 -34.67 -9.76 -17.25
N SER A 366 -33.89 -8.68 -17.08
CA SER A 366 -32.43 -8.74 -17.06
C SER A 366 -31.94 -9.71 -16.00
N THR A 367 -30.86 -10.40 -16.32
CA THR A 367 -30.12 -11.20 -15.35
C THR A 367 -28.74 -10.58 -15.17
N ALA A 368 -28.25 -10.52 -13.94
CA ALA A 368 -26.91 -10.12 -13.63
C ALA A 368 -26.22 -11.23 -12.85
N GLU A 369 -25.00 -11.58 -13.24
CA GLU A 369 -24.13 -12.45 -12.45
C GLU A 369 -23.22 -11.56 -11.61
N LEU A 370 -23.38 -11.65 -10.29
CA LEU A 370 -22.53 -11.01 -9.30
C LEU A 370 -21.41 -11.96 -8.98
N ALA A 371 -20.17 -11.49 -8.92
CA ALA A 371 -19.01 -12.28 -8.56
C ALA A 371 -18.16 -11.54 -7.51
N CYS A 372 -17.82 -12.21 -6.42
CA CYS A 372 -16.84 -11.67 -5.49
C CYS A 372 -15.41 -11.82 -6.04
N GLY A 373 -14.52 -10.90 -5.67
CA GLY A 373 -13.11 -11.03 -6.02
C GLY A 373 -12.50 -12.32 -5.44
N PRO A 374 -11.45 -12.91 -6.06
CA PRO A 374 -10.71 -14.00 -5.45
C PRO A 374 -10.15 -13.51 -4.10
N GLY A 375 -10.70 -14.01 -3.00
CA GLY A 375 -10.42 -13.51 -1.67
C GLY A 375 -11.60 -13.71 -0.76
N LEU A 376 -12.78 -13.64 -1.36
CA LEU A 376 -13.96 -13.15 -0.70
C LEU A 376 -15.13 -14.12 -0.94
N GLU A 377 -15.91 -14.33 0.10
CA GLU A 377 -17.21 -14.99 0.05
C GLU A 377 -18.32 -13.96 -0.02
N MET A 378 -19.38 -14.33 -0.71
CA MET A 378 -20.57 -13.52 -0.81
C MET A 378 -21.43 -13.69 0.45
N LYS A 379 -21.70 -12.59 1.14
CA LYS A 379 -22.61 -12.52 2.29
C LYS A 379 -23.88 -11.75 1.94
N PHE A 380 -24.99 -12.22 2.49
CA PHE A 380 -26.28 -11.56 2.48
C PHE A 380 -26.76 -11.36 3.92
N GLY A 381 -26.61 -10.14 4.43
CA GLY A 381 -26.68 -9.89 5.88
C GLY A 381 -25.63 -10.74 6.63
N ASP A 382 -26.08 -11.48 7.65
CA ASP A 382 -25.22 -12.41 8.41
C ASP A 382 -25.08 -13.80 7.76
N THR A 383 -25.75 -14.06 6.64
CA THR A 383 -25.78 -15.38 6.01
C THR A 383 -24.67 -15.50 4.96
N ILE A 384 -23.80 -16.50 5.12
CA ILE A 384 -22.79 -16.88 4.13
C ILE A 384 -23.47 -17.70 3.03
N LEU A 385 -23.47 -17.19 1.79
CA LEU A 385 -24.05 -17.91 0.66
C LEU A 385 -23.09 -18.97 0.10
N GLY A 386 -21.79 -18.87 0.38
CA GLY A 386 -20.76 -19.85 -0.02
C GLY A 386 -20.47 -19.93 -1.53
N GLU A 387 -21.27 -19.26 -2.35
CA GLU A 387 -21.09 -19.18 -3.80
C GLU A 387 -20.21 -17.99 -4.20
N ILE A 388 -19.31 -18.22 -5.17
CA ILE A 388 -18.44 -17.17 -5.74
C ILE A 388 -19.23 -16.30 -6.71
N THR A 389 -20.29 -16.85 -7.32
CA THR A 389 -21.17 -16.16 -8.24
C THR A 389 -22.64 -16.32 -7.85
N LEU A 390 -23.40 -15.22 -7.89
CA LEU A 390 -24.85 -15.21 -7.64
C LEU A 390 -25.55 -14.61 -8.86
N GLN A 391 -26.47 -15.37 -9.45
CA GLN A 391 -27.31 -14.86 -10.52
C GLN A 391 -28.54 -14.17 -9.94
N VAL A 392 -28.79 -12.93 -10.34
CA VAL A 392 -29.87 -12.09 -9.83
C VAL A 392 -30.72 -11.61 -10.98
N ASN A 393 -32.04 -11.56 -10.78
CA ASN A 393 -33.00 -11.24 -11.82
C ASN A 393 -33.66 -9.91 -11.52
N CYS A 394 -33.71 -9.04 -12.53
CA CYS A 394 -34.46 -7.79 -12.45
C CYS A 394 -35.95 -8.07 -12.60
N THR A 395 -36.74 -7.84 -11.55
CA THR A 395 -38.19 -8.11 -11.54
C THR A 395 -38.98 -6.87 -11.13
N ILE A 396 -40.31 -6.93 -11.25
CA ILE A 396 -41.19 -5.80 -10.92
C ILE A 396 -41.22 -5.62 -9.39
N GLY A 397 -40.72 -4.50 -8.90
CA GLY A 397 -40.91 -4.06 -7.51
C GLY A 397 -42.31 -3.53 -7.29
N THR A 398 -42.80 -3.60 -6.05
CA THR A 398 -44.22 -3.35 -5.73
C THR A 398 -44.68 -1.92 -5.93
N THR A 399 -43.80 -0.91 -6.00
CA THR A 399 -44.22 0.51 -6.16
C THR A 399 -43.25 1.50 -6.84
N ALA A 400 -41.96 1.20 -7.08
CA ALA A 400 -40.97 2.24 -7.47
C ALA A 400 -39.92 1.85 -8.54
N GLY A 401 -40.20 0.85 -9.39
CA GLY A 401 -39.31 0.44 -10.48
C GLY A 401 -38.91 -1.03 -10.41
N GLY A 402 -37.94 -1.43 -11.25
CA GLY A 402 -37.38 -2.77 -11.20
C GLY A 402 -36.56 -2.98 -9.93
N VAL A 403 -36.64 -4.17 -9.34
CA VAL A 403 -35.86 -4.57 -8.18
C VAL A 403 -35.05 -5.81 -8.54
N TRP A 404 -33.78 -5.85 -8.13
CA TRP A 404 -32.98 -7.05 -8.28
C TRP A 404 -33.40 -8.05 -7.22
N MET A 405 -33.76 -9.25 -7.66
CA MET A 405 -34.13 -10.36 -6.80
C MET A 405 -33.11 -11.48 -6.93
N SER A 406 -32.72 -12.06 -5.81
CA SER A 406 -31.99 -13.33 -5.78
C SER A 406 -32.86 -14.49 -6.29
N PRO A 407 -32.29 -15.68 -6.61
CA PRO A 407 -33.05 -16.82 -7.11
C PRO A 407 -34.15 -17.32 -6.16
N ASP A 408 -33.99 -17.09 -4.86
CA ASP A 408 -34.98 -17.39 -3.81
C ASP A 408 -36.03 -16.27 -3.62
N GLY A 409 -35.97 -15.20 -4.41
CA GLY A 409 -36.97 -14.14 -4.45
C GLY A 409 -36.83 -13.11 -3.34
N GLN A 410 -35.63 -12.89 -2.81
CA GLN A 410 -35.36 -11.80 -1.88
C GLN A 410 -34.84 -10.57 -2.61
N ASP A 411 -35.26 -9.38 -2.18
CA ASP A 411 -34.73 -8.11 -2.69
C ASP A 411 -33.29 -7.94 -2.18
N ILE A 412 -32.36 -7.81 -3.11
CA ILE A 412 -30.93 -7.72 -2.80
C ILE A 412 -30.37 -6.30 -2.79
N ALA A 413 -31.20 -5.28 -2.95
CA ALA A 413 -30.76 -3.89 -2.98
C ALA A 413 -30.10 -3.47 -1.64
N GLY A 414 -28.76 -3.36 -1.67
CA GLY A 414 -27.97 -2.80 -0.56
C GLY A 414 -27.52 -3.80 0.52
N GLN A 415 -27.74 -5.10 0.36
CA GLN A 415 -27.41 -6.12 1.39
C GLN A 415 -26.29 -7.10 1.01
N LEU A 416 -25.74 -6.96 -0.20
CA LEU A 416 -24.71 -7.86 -0.72
C LEU A 416 -23.31 -7.29 -0.46
N MET A 417 -22.54 -7.99 0.37
CA MET A 417 -21.17 -7.66 0.72
C MET A 417 -20.26 -8.85 0.40
N CYS A 418 -19.11 -8.59 -0.21
CA CYS A 418 -18.06 -9.60 -0.33
C CYS A 418 -17.17 -9.49 0.91
N SER A 419 -17.19 -10.49 1.80
CA SER A 419 -16.31 -10.53 2.97
C SER A 419 -15.16 -11.50 2.75
N PRO A 420 -13.97 -11.28 3.33
CA PRO A 420 -12.86 -12.23 3.23
C PRO A 420 -13.26 -13.65 3.63
N LEU A 421 -12.87 -14.63 2.83
CA LEU A 421 -13.01 -16.04 3.19
C LEU A 421 -12.06 -16.35 4.35
N ASP A 422 -12.56 -17.04 5.38
CA ASP A 422 -11.80 -17.38 6.57
C ASP A 422 -10.54 -18.22 6.27
N TRP A 423 -10.34 -18.79 5.10
CA TRP A 423 -9.16 -19.61 4.76
C TRP A 423 -8.23 -18.92 3.76
N TRP A 424 -8.44 -17.62 3.53
CA TRP A 424 -7.68 -16.79 2.61
C TRP A 424 -6.72 -15.89 3.38
N CYS A 425 -5.44 -15.91 3.01
CA CYS A 425 -4.47 -15.06 3.70
C CYS A 425 -4.59 -13.60 3.27
N PRO A 426 -4.39 -12.65 4.19
CA PRO A 426 -4.42 -11.22 3.89
C PRO A 426 -3.34 -10.83 2.86
N PRO A 427 -3.38 -9.63 2.26
CA PRO A 427 -2.23 -9.14 1.49
C PRO A 427 -0.96 -9.18 2.34
N LEU A 428 0.15 -9.66 1.77
CA LEU A 428 1.45 -9.43 2.42
C LEU A 428 1.81 -7.97 2.29
N THR A 429 2.15 -7.36 3.41
CA THR A 429 2.78 -6.05 3.47
C THR A 429 4.26 -6.23 3.83
N ALA A 430 5.10 -5.28 3.44
CA ALA A 430 6.45 -5.16 3.95
C ALA A 430 6.56 -3.80 4.61
N TYR A 431 7.33 -3.71 5.69
CA TYR A 431 7.48 -2.47 6.44
C TYR A 431 8.93 -1.97 6.39
N THR A 432 9.09 -0.66 6.48
CA THR A 432 10.37 -0.03 6.73
C THR A 432 10.24 0.83 7.99
N ILE A 433 11.36 1.14 8.61
CA ILE A 433 11.39 1.99 9.80
C ILE A 433 12.09 3.27 9.39
N VAL A 434 11.39 4.38 9.56
CA VAL A 434 11.95 5.72 9.35
C VAL A 434 11.64 6.51 10.61
N ASN A 435 12.69 6.96 11.32
CA ASN A 435 12.54 7.74 12.56
C ASN A 435 11.64 7.07 13.61
N ALA A 436 11.83 5.76 13.87
CA ALA A 436 11.06 4.97 14.85
C ALA A 436 9.60 4.64 14.49
N ASP A 437 9.07 5.12 13.36
CA ASP A 437 7.74 4.74 12.88
C ASP A 437 7.80 3.58 11.88
N TYR A 438 6.95 2.57 12.08
CA TYR A 438 6.73 1.50 11.11
C TYR A 438 5.86 2.02 9.97
N LEU A 439 6.48 2.28 8.83
CA LEU A 439 5.79 2.68 7.62
C LEU A 439 5.65 1.47 6.71
N GLU A 440 4.45 1.27 6.18
CA GLU A 440 4.28 0.30 5.10
C GLU A 440 5.15 0.76 3.92
N MET A 441 6.01 -0.12 3.41
CA MET A 441 6.88 0.22 2.29
C MET A 441 6.07 0.52 1.05
N ASP A 442 6.50 1.55 0.32
CA ASP A 442 6.00 1.80 -1.03
C ASP A 442 6.08 0.51 -1.89
N PRO A 443 5.00 0.14 -2.60
CA PRO A 443 5.00 -0.97 -3.54
C PRO A 443 6.15 -0.95 -4.56
N GLU A 444 6.72 0.21 -4.89
CA GLU A 444 7.87 0.33 -5.81
C GLU A 444 9.20 -0.13 -5.19
N LEU A 445 9.32 -0.13 -3.86
CA LEU A 445 10.52 -0.48 -3.09
C LEU A 445 10.55 -1.96 -2.67
N ARG A 446 9.48 -2.70 -2.93
CA ARG A 446 9.35 -4.13 -2.62
C ARG A 446 8.81 -4.91 -3.82
N THR A 447 9.16 -6.17 -3.93
CA THR A 447 8.56 -7.09 -4.90
C THR A 447 7.95 -8.27 -4.15
N ILE A 448 6.63 -8.45 -4.34
CA ILE A 448 5.89 -9.58 -3.79
C ILE A 448 5.47 -10.48 -4.95
N ALA A 449 5.98 -11.71 -4.97
CA ALA A 449 5.62 -12.70 -5.97
C ALA A 449 4.81 -13.82 -5.32
N TYR A 450 3.56 -13.96 -5.73
CA TYR A 450 2.70 -15.06 -5.30
C TYR A 450 2.87 -16.25 -6.25
N SER A 451 2.94 -17.47 -5.72
CA SER A 451 3.00 -18.70 -6.53
C SER A 451 1.72 -18.95 -7.33
N SER A 452 0.62 -18.33 -6.92
CA SER A 452 -0.67 -18.37 -7.60
C SER A 452 -1.33 -16.99 -7.55
N ARG A 453 -2.17 -16.68 -8.54
CA ARG A 453 -2.99 -15.45 -8.53
C ARG A 453 -3.98 -15.39 -7.36
N THR A 454 -4.21 -16.52 -6.69
CA THR A 454 -5.05 -16.64 -5.49
C THR A 454 -4.15 -16.76 -4.26
N ARG A 455 -4.41 -16.00 -3.19
CA ARG A 455 -3.76 -16.15 -1.86
C ARG A 455 -4.43 -17.27 -1.01
N ALA A 456 -4.88 -18.33 -1.68
CA ALA A 456 -5.66 -19.39 -1.04
C ALA A 456 -4.78 -20.22 -0.09
N TYR A 457 -5.41 -21.02 0.77
CA TYR A 457 -4.70 -21.98 1.63
C TYR A 457 -3.68 -22.81 0.82
N ARG A 458 -2.43 -22.87 1.30
CA ARG A 458 -1.22 -23.46 0.67
C ARG A 458 -0.57 -22.69 -0.47
N SER A 459 -1.13 -21.55 -0.90
CA SER A 459 -0.41 -20.66 -1.80
C SER A 459 0.86 -20.14 -1.13
N THR A 460 1.96 -20.06 -1.86
CA THR A 460 3.20 -19.48 -1.35
C THR A 460 3.38 -18.07 -1.88
N ALA A 461 4.08 -17.25 -1.12
CA ALA A 461 4.46 -15.91 -1.52
C ALA A 461 5.91 -15.67 -1.14
N SER A 462 6.63 -14.93 -1.99
CA SER A 462 7.96 -14.45 -1.68
C SER A 462 7.99 -12.93 -1.67
N VAL A 463 8.66 -12.35 -0.67
CA VAL A 463 8.82 -10.91 -0.49
C VAL A 463 10.30 -10.57 -0.59
N HIS A 464 10.64 -9.70 -1.52
CA HIS A 464 12.00 -9.23 -1.75
C HIS A 464 12.06 -7.70 -1.65
N CYS A 465 13.04 -7.19 -0.91
CA CYS A 465 13.38 -5.77 -0.92
C CYS A 465 14.15 -5.46 -2.20
N ARG A 466 13.85 -4.34 -2.86
CA ARG A 466 14.55 -3.95 -4.10
C ARG A 466 15.97 -3.47 -3.76
N GLN A 467 16.99 -4.05 -4.38
CA GLN A 467 18.41 -3.85 -4.03
C GLN A 467 19.03 -2.56 -4.62
N ASP A 468 18.30 -1.81 -5.42
CA ASP A 468 18.78 -0.68 -6.22
C ASP A 468 19.02 0.61 -5.43
N ARG A 469 18.64 0.67 -4.14
CA ARG A 469 18.92 1.83 -3.27
C ARG A 469 19.25 1.40 -1.83
N LEU A 470 20.53 1.39 -1.46
CA LEU A 470 21.06 1.45 -0.07
C LEU A 470 20.41 0.54 1.01
N MET A 471 19.63 -0.47 0.64
CA MET A 471 18.99 -1.41 1.57
C MET A 471 19.87 -2.65 1.70
N LEU A 472 20.74 -2.65 2.73
CA LEU A 472 21.69 -3.75 2.96
C LEU A 472 21.08 -4.95 3.72
N HIS A 473 19.98 -4.75 4.48
CA HIS A 473 19.46 -5.79 5.37
C HIS A 473 17.93 -5.90 5.35
N SER A 474 17.44 -7.13 5.51
CA SER A 474 16.01 -7.41 5.66
C SER A 474 15.75 -8.49 6.71
N TYR A 475 14.87 -8.21 7.66
CA TYR A 475 14.44 -9.13 8.72
C TYR A 475 13.05 -9.70 8.40
N GLY A 476 12.72 -10.87 8.91
CA GLY A 476 11.44 -11.56 8.66
C GLY A 476 11.49 -12.58 7.52
N ASP A 477 10.38 -13.31 7.34
CA ASP A 477 10.28 -14.45 6.42
C ASP A 477 10.19 -13.98 4.95
N SER A 478 11.23 -14.24 4.15
CA SER A 478 11.21 -13.92 2.71
C SER A 478 10.31 -14.85 1.91
N ASN A 479 9.97 -16.02 2.45
CA ASN A 479 9.10 -17.01 1.82
C ASN A 479 8.08 -17.49 2.84
N VAL A 480 6.81 -17.33 2.51
CA VAL A 480 5.70 -17.69 3.38
C VAL A 480 4.69 -18.55 2.64
N VAL A 481 3.93 -19.33 3.38
CA VAL A 481 2.86 -20.20 2.91
C VAL A 481 1.57 -19.79 3.59
N CYS A 482 0.50 -19.64 2.83
CA CYS A 482 -0.79 -19.36 3.40
C CYS A 482 -1.30 -20.58 4.20
N GLY A 483 -1.50 -20.41 5.50
CA GLY A 483 -2.03 -21.43 6.41
C GLY A 483 -3.25 -20.91 7.18
N LEU A 484 -3.76 -21.69 8.13
CA LEU A 484 -4.78 -21.23 9.08
C LEU A 484 -4.11 -20.84 10.39
N ASP A 485 -4.51 -19.77 11.05
CA ASP A 485 -4.10 -19.38 12.40
C ASP A 485 -4.77 -20.27 13.47
N ALA A 486 -4.64 -19.90 14.75
CA ALA A 486 -5.26 -20.65 15.86
C ALA A 486 -6.79 -20.55 15.90
N GLU A 487 -7.37 -19.53 15.26
CA GLU A 487 -8.81 -19.27 15.19
C GLU A 487 -9.43 -19.91 13.94
N GLY A 488 -8.62 -20.51 13.07
CA GLY A 488 -9.05 -21.08 11.80
C GLY A 488 -9.12 -20.06 10.67
N LYS A 489 -8.57 -18.85 10.85
CA LYS A 489 -8.51 -17.80 9.83
C LYS A 489 -7.23 -17.89 8.98
N GLY A 490 -7.27 -17.45 7.74
CA GLY A 490 -6.15 -17.48 6.81
C GLY A 490 -5.04 -16.54 7.27
N ALA A 491 -3.87 -17.09 7.58
CA ALA A 491 -2.69 -16.32 8.00
C ALA A 491 -1.44 -16.80 7.28
N TRP A 492 -0.55 -15.87 6.95
CA TRP A 492 0.75 -16.23 6.41
C TRP A 492 1.56 -16.93 7.48
N ARG A 493 2.14 -18.07 7.09
CA ARG A 493 3.01 -18.87 7.93
C ARG A 493 4.39 -18.98 7.30
N SER A 494 5.43 -19.03 8.13
CA SER A 494 6.76 -19.37 7.65
C SER A 494 6.75 -20.77 7.01
N LEU A 495 7.77 -21.10 6.21
CA LEU A 495 7.92 -22.46 5.66
C LEU A 495 7.96 -23.55 6.75
N ARG A 496 8.23 -23.18 8.00
CA ARG A 496 8.24 -24.06 9.19
C ARG A 496 6.87 -24.19 9.85
N GLY A 497 5.84 -23.51 9.35
CA GLY A 497 4.47 -23.57 9.86
C GLY A 497 4.17 -22.66 11.05
N MET A 498 5.10 -21.80 11.48
CA MET A 498 4.84 -20.75 12.48
C MET A 498 4.15 -19.55 11.83
N LEU A 499 3.49 -18.68 12.59
CA LEU A 499 3.02 -17.39 12.06
C LEU A 499 4.20 -16.65 11.41
N ALA A 500 4.02 -16.20 10.18
CA ALA A 500 5.07 -15.54 9.42
C ALA A 500 5.46 -14.24 10.12
N VAL A 501 6.76 -14.02 10.26
CA VAL A 501 7.28 -12.73 10.71
C VAL A 501 7.28 -11.81 9.49
N THR A 502 6.56 -10.68 9.58
CA THR A 502 6.45 -9.75 8.46
C THR A 502 7.83 -9.28 8.01
N LYS A 503 8.02 -9.11 6.70
CA LYS A 503 9.30 -8.70 6.14
C LYS A 503 9.55 -7.21 6.41
N HIS A 504 10.65 -6.90 7.09
CA HIS A 504 11.15 -5.53 7.30
C HIS A 504 12.37 -5.29 6.42
N CYS A 505 12.38 -4.19 5.66
CA CYS A 505 13.52 -3.77 4.86
C CYS A 505 14.10 -2.48 5.46
N TYR A 506 15.40 -2.48 5.76
CA TYR A 506 16.07 -1.39 6.45
C TYR A 506 16.97 -0.58 5.52
N PHE A 507 16.90 0.75 5.66
CA PHE A 507 17.91 1.66 5.13
C PHE A 507 19.13 1.66 6.07
N THR A 508 20.33 1.76 5.51
CA THR A 508 21.55 2.00 6.27
C THR A 508 21.43 3.32 7.05
N GLY A 509 21.07 3.25 8.33
CA GLY A 509 20.91 4.42 9.19
C GLY A 509 19.73 4.43 10.18
N SER A 510 18.88 3.39 10.22
CA SER A 510 17.80 3.28 11.23
C SER A 510 18.18 2.29 12.35
N PRO A 511 17.70 2.50 13.60
CA PRO A 511 18.00 1.64 14.75
C PRO A 511 17.55 0.20 14.47
N ILE A 512 18.39 -0.74 14.86
CA ILE A 512 18.39 -2.10 14.34
C ILE A 512 17.83 -3.07 15.40
N PHE A 513 16.95 -3.98 14.99
CA PHE A 513 16.31 -4.98 15.85
C PHE A 513 16.74 -6.41 15.46
N ASP A 514 17.08 -7.25 16.46
CA ASP A 514 17.50 -8.67 16.32
C ASP A 514 18.66 -8.89 15.33
N THR A 515 19.82 -8.28 15.60
CA THR A 515 20.97 -8.34 14.68
C THR A 515 22.29 -8.68 15.33
N THR A 516 23.14 -9.37 14.56
CA THR A 516 24.58 -9.47 14.79
C THR A 516 25.26 -8.20 14.29
N PHE A 517 25.78 -7.37 15.19
CA PHE A 517 26.41 -6.08 14.88
C PHE A 517 27.80 -6.28 14.26
N ILE A 518 28.54 -7.29 14.71
CA ILE A 518 29.84 -7.71 14.17
C ILE A 518 29.80 -9.23 14.06
N GLU A 519 29.68 -9.79 12.86
CA GLU A 519 29.77 -11.24 12.65
C GLU A 519 31.20 -11.59 12.19
N ASN A 520 31.90 -12.44 12.96
CA ASN A 520 33.26 -12.90 12.67
C ASN A 520 34.35 -11.81 12.57
N GLY A 521 34.04 -10.58 13.00
CA GLY A 521 34.99 -9.47 13.13
C GLY A 521 35.47 -9.29 14.57
N CYS A 522 36.69 -8.80 14.75
CA CYS A 522 37.18 -8.36 16.06
C CYS A 522 37.05 -6.86 16.16
N PHE A 523 36.51 -6.43 17.29
CA PHE A 523 36.64 -5.06 17.73
C PHE A 523 37.65 -5.02 18.88
N MET A 524 38.79 -4.37 18.66
CA MET A 524 39.81 -4.19 19.69
C MET A 524 39.55 -2.89 20.42
N GLY A 525 39.08 -2.98 21.66
CA GLY A 525 38.86 -1.84 22.53
C GLY A 525 40.10 -1.54 23.35
N ASP A 526 41.15 -0.98 22.74
CA ASP A 526 42.17 -0.26 23.51
C ASP A 526 41.73 1.20 23.68
N PHE A 527 40.71 1.40 24.51
CA PHE A 527 40.07 2.71 24.72
C PHE A 527 40.85 3.62 25.68
N ALA A 528 42.05 3.21 26.11
CA ALA A 528 42.91 4.00 26.97
C ALA A 528 43.42 5.26 26.23
N GLY A 529 42.61 6.32 26.21
CA GLY A 529 42.95 7.65 25.69
C GLY A 529 42.24 8.08 24.41
N ASN A 530 41.32 7.27 23.84
CA ASN A 530 40.55 7.64 22.65
C ASN A 530 39.08 7.90 23.04
N THR A 531 38.56 9.09 22.76
CA THR A 531 37.19 9.52 23.15
C THR A 531 36.09 8.96 22.26
N GLU A 532 36.46 8.25 21.20
CA GLU A 532 35.51 7.61 20.27
C GLU A 532 35.13 6.23 20.80
N ASN A 533 34.31 6.21 21.85
CA ASN A 533 33.67 4.98 22.28
C ASN A 533 32.75 4.47 21.17
N MET A 534 32.74 3.15 20.99
CA MET A 534 31.83 2.51 20.06
C MET A 534 30.45 2.36 20.72
N SER A 535 29.50 3.17 20.26
CA SER A 535 28.11 3.10 20.69
C SER A 535 27.31 2.23 19.72
N ILE A 536 26.56 1.29 20.26
CA ILE A 536 25.57 0.50 19.52
C ILE A 536 24.23 1.23 19.63
N PRO A 537 23.65 1.72 18.51
CA PRO A 537 22.31 2.28 18.52
C PRO A 537 21.31 1.15 18.77
N VAL A 538 20.60 1.25 19.88
CA VAL A 538 19.68 0.21 20.35
C VAL A 538 18.42 0.86 20.86
N TRP A 539 17.30 0.24 20.55
CA TRP A 539 16.05 0.59 21.20
C TRP A 539 15.50 -0.68 21.82
N PHE A 540 15.54 -0.74 23.14
CA PHE A 540 15.02 -1.89 23.86
C PHE A 540 13.62 -1.62 24.36
N GLU A 541 12.76 -2.63 24.20
CA GLU A 541 11.45 -2.62 24.81
C GLU A 541 11.51 -3.24 26.22
N ARG A 542 10.34 -3.69 26.69
CA ARG A 542 10.16 -4.35 27.98
C ARG A 542 10.88 -5.70 28.10
N THR A 543 11.33 -6.26 26.99
CA THR A 543 12.08 -7.52 26.93
C THR A 543 13.25 -7.33 25.99
N ALA A 544 14.41 -7.90 26.31
CA ALA A 544 15.54 -7.91 25.39
C ALA A 544 16.68 -8.82 25.85
N GLY A 545 17.69 -8.97 24.99
CA GLY A 545 18.92 -9.67 25.32
C GLY A 545 20.10 -9.16 24.52
N ILE A 546 21.27 -9.13 25.15
CA ILE A 546 22.53 -8.74 24.51
C ILE A 546 23.51 -9.87 24.72
N LEU A 547 24.04 -10.42 23.63
CA LEU A 547 24.97 -11.53 23.63
C LEU A 547 26.24 -11.12 22.90
N PHE A 548 27.41 -11.40 23.45
CA PHE A 548 28.68 -11.10 22.80
C PHE A 548 29.80 -11.96 23.37
N TRP A 549 30.90 -12.05 22.65
CA TRP A 549 32.13 -12.57 23.19
C TRP A 549 33.05 -11.43 23.60
N HIS A 550 33.69 -11.59 24.76
CA HIS A 550 34.64 -10.63 25.30
C HIS A 550 35.89 -11.35 25.76
N ARG A 551 37.05 -10.82 25.38
CA ARG A 551 38.37 -11.27 25.79
C ARG A 551 39.06 -10.17 26.58
N PRO A 552 38.91 -10.14 27.91
CA PRO A 552 39.57 -9.13 28.74
C PRO A 552 41.08 -9.34 28.66
N SER A 553 41.87 -8.29 28.45
CA SER A 553 43.34 -8.43 28.44
C SER A 553 43.92 -8.55 29.86
N GLU A 554 43.25 -7.96 30.84
CA GLU A 554 43.56 -8.01 32.27
C GLU A 554 42.31 -7.79 33.14
N TRP A 555 42.36 -8.19 34.41
CA TRP A 555 41.27 -7.95 35.36
C TRP A 555 41.33 -6.53 35.94
N ILE A 556 40.80 -5.55 35.22
CA ILE A 556 40.69 -4.19 35.76
C ILE A 556 39.42 -4.07 36.60
N VAL A 557 39.57 -3.99 37.92
CA VAL A 557 38.44 -3.73 38.82
C VAL A 557 37.87 -2.33 38.55
N GLY A 558 36.56 -2.27 38.31
CA GLY A 558 35.82 -1.07 37.94
C GLY A 558 35.70 -0.85 36.43
N SER A 559 36.30 -1.71 35.59
CA SER A 559 36.19 -1.57 34.15
C SER A 559 34.80 -1.96 33.65
N THR A 560 34.26 -1.15 32.76
CA THR A 560 32.91 -1.35 32.22
C THR A 560 32.99 -2.06 30.88
N VAL A 561 32.44 -3.27 30.81
CA VAL A 561 32.35 -4.06 29.58
C VAL A 561 31.32 -3.44 28.64
N LEU A 562 30.19 -3.02 29.19
CA LEU A 562 29.08 -2.41 28.46
C LEU A 562 28.35 -1.43 29.40
N GLU A 563 28.05 -0.22 28.94
CA GLU A 563 27.33 0.81 29.70
C GLU A 563 26.19 1.39 28.86
N GLY A 564 25.05 1.72 29.48
CA GLY A 564 24.06 2.60 28.89
C GLY A 564 24.45 4.07 29.05
N GLN A 565 23.87 4.95 28.24
CA GLN A 565 24.23 6.37 28.22
C GLN A 565 23.81 7.15 29.48
N HIS A 566 22.98 6.55 30.34
CA HIS A 566 22.54 7.18 31.59
C HIS A 566 23.70 7.45 32.57
N GLY A 567 24.08 8.72 32.67
CA GLY A 567 25.02 9.22 33.67
C GLY A 567 24.55 8.87 35.09
N GLY A 568 25.31 8.01 35.78
CA GLY A 568 25.01 7.60 37.16
C GLY A 568 25.38 6.16 37.54
N GLY A 569 25.95 5.37 36.62
CA GLY A 569 26.28 3.96 36.88
C GLY A 569 25.06 3.03 36.89
N ARG A 570 24.00 3.48 36.19
CA ARG A 570 22.81 2.69 35.80
C ARG A 570 23.11 2.03 34.47
N TRP A 571 22.52 0.86 34.22
CA TRP A 571 22.78 0.03 33.04
C TRP A 571 24.25 -0.22 32.78
N ARG A 572 24.81 -1.24 33.45
CA ARG A 572 26.19 -1.61 33.19
C ARG A 572 26.47 -3.07 33.41
N ILE A 573 27.39 -3.57 32.61
CA ILE A 573 28.12 -4.81 32.80
C ILE A 573 29.57 -4.41 33.09
N GLN A 574 30.09 -4.78 34.26
CA GLN A 574 31.42 -4.35 34.70
C GLN A 574 32.13 -5.41 35.53
N TRP A 575 33.46 -5.38 35.51
CA TRP A 575 34.29 -6.19 36.40
C TRP A 575 34.36 -5.52 37.78
N VAL A 576 33.77 -6.12 38.81
CA VAL A 576 33.69 -5.53 40.17
C VAL A 576 34.75 -6.03 41.14
N ALA A 577 35.40 -7.15 40.81
CA ALA A 577 36.57 -7.70 41.48
C ALA A 577 37.35 -8.53 40.46
N GLU A 578 38.51 -9.08 40.85
CA GLU A 578 39.33 -9.93 39.97
C GLU A 578 38.52 -11.13 39.47
N GLY A 579 38.22 -11.14 38.17
CA GLY A 579 37.39 -12.14 37.52
C GLY A 579 35.96 -12.25 38.07
N VAL A 580 35.41 -11.17 38.63
CA VAL A 580 34.01 -11.14 39.04
C VAL A 580 33.23 -10.13 38.19
N LEU A 581 32.35 -10.66 37.33
CA LEU A 581 31.51 -9.90 36.43
C LEU A 581 30.18 -9.56 37.10
N ASN A 582 29.75 -8.30 37.02
CA ASN A 582 28.48 -7.84 37.55
C ASN A 582 27.69 -7.15 36.45
N ALA A 583 26.42 -7.54 36.28
CA ALA A 583 25.49 -6.91 35.35
C ALA A 583 24.29 -6.38 36.12
N ARG A 584 23.87 -5.14 35.83
CA ARG A 584 22.74 -4.49 36.53
C ARG A 584 22.05 -3.42 35.71
N VAL A 585 20.78 -3.19 36.01
CA VAL A 585 19.94 -2.11 35.47
C VAL A 585 20.07 -0.86 36.33
N ASP A 586 20.01 -1.00 37.65
CA ASP A 586 20.31 0.05 38.64
C ASP A 586 20.95 -0.62 39.87
N ALA A 587 21.45 0.17 40.83
CA ALA A 587 22.01 -0.37 42.07
C ALA A 587 20.93 -1.16 42.86
N GLY A 588 21.18 -2.45 43.08
CA GLY A 588 20.24 -3.38 43.73
C GLY A 588 19.10 -3.87 42.82
N VAL A 589 19.12 -3.58 41.52
CA VAL A 589 18.00 -3.84 40.59
C VAL A 589 18.50 -4.46 39.29
N GLY A 590 17.94 -5.61 38.95
CA GLY A 590 18.45 -6.47 37.89
C GLY A 590 19.91 -6.90 38.09
N GLU A 591 20.41 -6.84 39.34
CA GLU A 591 21.83 -6.97 39.69
C GLU A 591 22.21 -8.43 39.95
N LEU A 592 23.08 -8.95 39.08
CA LEU A 592 23.56 -10.32 39.03
C LEU A 592 25.09 -10.33 39.03
N GLN A 593 25.70 -11.38 39.57
CA GLN A 593 27.15 -11.47 39.67
C GLN A 593 27.65 -12.90 39.42
N MET A 594 28.74 -13.00 38.67
CA MET A 594 29.39 -14.26 38.34
C MET A 594 30.88 -14.16 38.64
N ASP A 595 31.39 -15.04 39.50
CA ASP A 595 32.83 -15.23 39.65
C ASP A 595 33.31 -16.21 38.57
N VAL A 596 33.93 -15.65 37.54
CA VAL A 596 34.45 -16.44 36.41
C VAL A 596 35.77 -17.14 36.75
N THR A 597 36.35 -16.92 37.92
CA THR A 597 37.58 -17.62 38.37
C THR A 597 37.26 -18.90 39.13
N GLN A 598 36.12 -18.96 39.84
CA GLN A 598 35.78 -20.12 40.67
C GLN A 598 35.30 -21.32 39.84
N ASN A 599 34.59 -21.06 38.74
CA ASN A 599 33.94 -22.09 37.95
C ASN A 599 34.62 -22.36 36.59
N PHE A 600 35.63 -21.58 36.21
CA PHE A 600 36.30 -21.73 34.92
C PHE A 600 37.81 -21.83 35.08
N THR A 601 38.44 -22.55 34.17
CA THR A 601 39.90 -22.55 34.00
C THR A 601 40.40 -21.35 33.18
N LYS A 602 39.48 -20.44 32.83
CA LYS A 602 39.74 -19.29 31.95
C LYS A 602 40.20 -18.08 32.76
N GLY A 603 41.16 -17.34 32.23
CA GLY A 603 41.68 -16.10 32.80
C GLY A 603 41.64 -14.93 31.81
N PRO A 604 42.30 -13.81 32.14
CA PRO A 604 42.53 -12.75 31.17
C PRO A 604 43.28 -13.30 29.94
N GLY A 605 42.86 -12.87 28.76
CA GLY A 605 43.34 -13.40 27.49
C GLY A 605 42.54 -14.60 26.98
N ASP A 606 41.56 -15.11 27.71
CA ASP A 606 40.58 -16.08 27.24
C ASP A 606 39.28 -15.41 26.82
N TRP A 607 38.53 -16.07 25.92
CA TRP A 607 37.23 -15.59 25.45
C TRP A 607 36.10 -16.06 26.38
N PHE A 608 35.23 -15.13 26.75
CA PHE A 608 34.02 -15.35 27.53
C PHE A 608 32.79 -15.00 26.69
N HIS A 609 31.83 -15.91 26.59
CA HIS A 609 30.52 -15.61 26.01
C HIS A 609 29.62 -15.00 27.09
N ILE A 610 29.28 -13.72 26.95
CA ILE A 610 28.47 -13.00 27.92
C ILE A 610 27.10 -12.76 27.31
N ALA A 611 26.04 -13.17 28.02
CA ALA A 611 24.66 -12.88 27.65
C ALA A 611 23.95 -12.18 28.81
N TYR A 612 23.45 -10.97 28.59
CA TYR A 612 22.59 -10.28 29.54
C TYR A 612 21.18 -10.16 28.98
N VAL A 613 20.21 -10.78 29.63
CA VAL A 613 18.83 -10.94 29.15
C VAL A 613 17.88 -10.37 30.19
N TRP A 614 16.81 -9.73 29.76
CA TRP A 614 15.75 -9.27 30.66
C TRP A 614 14.36 -9.44 30.07
N ASP A 615 13.42 -9.62 30.98
CA ASP A 615 11.99 -9.66 30.71
C ASP A 615 11.25 -8.93 31.83
N LEU A 616 10.70 -7.74 31.55
CA LEU A 616 9.90 -6.97 32.52
C LEU A 616 8.53 -7.60 32.80
N GLY A 617 8.10 -8.58 32.01
CA GLY A 617 6.79 -9.19 32.07
C GLY A 617 5.67 -8.31 31.49
N VAL A 618 4.53 -8.94 31.20
CA VAL A 618 3.32 -8.26 30.71
C VAL A 618 2.49 -7.68 31.87
N GLY A 619 2.32 -6.36 31.89
CA GLY A 619 1.39 -5.64 32.78
C GLY A 619 1.98 -5.01 34.06
N LEU A 620 1.16 -4.23 34.77
CA LEU A 620 1.53 -3.52 36.01
C LEU A 620 1.80 -4.43 37.22
N ALA A 621 1.49 -5.73 37.11
CA ALA A 621 1.70 -6.74 38.14
C ALA A 621 2.87 -7.69 37.84
N GLY A 622 3.54 -7.53 36.68
CA GLY A 622 4.67 -8.36 36.28
C GLY A 622 5.88 -8.12 37.18
N MET A 623 6.29 -9.15 37.93
CA MET A 623 7.64 -9.22 38.48
C MET A 623 8.55 -9.73 37.37
N GLY A 624 9.08 -8.80 36.58
CA GLY A 624 10.09 -9.12 35.59
C GLY A 624 11.39 -9.62 36.23
N ARG A 625 12.31 -10.10 35.40
CA ARG A 625 13.62 -10.61 35.84
C ARG A 625 14.70 -10.30 34.81
N SER A 626 15.91 -10.10 35.30
CA SER A 626 17.14 -10.18 34.50
C SER A 626 17.81 -11.53 34.68
N TYR A 627 18.64 -11.89 33.71
CA TYR A 627 19.47 -13.08 33.68
C TYR A 627 20.83 -12.69 33.09
N LEU A 628 21.91 -13.21 33.69
CA LEU A 628 23.26 -13.04 33.21
C LEU A 628 23.82 -14.45 33.00
N TYR A 629 24.24 -14.76 31.78
CA TYR A 629 24.93 -15.99 31.47
C TYR A 629 26.38 -15.67 31.09
N VAL A 630 27.31 -16.46 31.63
CA VAL A 630 28.71 -16.47 31.19
C VAL A 630 29.07 -17.87 30.76
N ASP A 631 29.49 -18.04 29.51
CA ASP A 631 29.79 -19.32 28.88
C ASP A 631 28.63 -20.33 29.05
N GLY A 632 27.40 -19.81 28.89
CA GLY A 632 26.17 -20.60 29.02
C GLY A 632 25.77 -20.94 30.46
N MET A 633 26.55 -20.57 31.48
CA MET A 633 26.17 -20.75 32.89
C MET A 633 25.47 -19.51 33.44
N LEU A 634 24.32 -19.73 34.08
CA LEU A 634 23.53 -18.68 34.72
C LEU A 634 24.22 -18.18 36.01
N ALA A 635 24.32 -16.86 36.16
CA ALA A 635 24.87 -16.18 37.32
C ALA A 635 23.86 -16.13 38.49
N ASP A 636 24.40 -16.02 39.70
CA ASP A 636 23.59 -15.86 40.91
C ASP A 636 23.25 -14.38 41.15
N PRO A 637 22.09 -14.08 41.77
CA PRO A 637 21.77 -12.74 42.24
C PRO A 637 22.69 -12.34 43.39
N VAL A 638 23.11 -11.07 43.42
CA VAL A 638 23.99 -10.54 44.49
C VAL A 638 23.33 -10.63 45.86
N ASP A 639 22.05 -10.28 45.93
CA ASP A 639 21.20 -10.43 47.11
C ASP A 639 19.84 -11.00 46.71
N VAL A 640 19.08 -11.52 47.67
CA VAL A 640 17.75 -12.09 47.39
C VAL A 640 16.85 -11.02 46.74
N ASN A 641 16.35 -11.30 45.54
CA ASN A 641 15.48 -10.46 44.71
C ASN A 641 16.18 -9.34 43.92
N THR A 642 17.51 -9.24 43.92
CA THR A 642 18.17 -8.23 43.08
C THR A 642 18.01 -8.51 41.60
N GLU A 643 17.74 -9.75 41.20
CA GLU A 643 17.42 -10.14 39.82
C GLU A 643 16.04 -9.63 39.35
N LYS A 644 15.17 -9.19 40.27
CA LYS A 644 13.81 -8.80 39.92
C LYS A 644 13.75 -7.41 39.32
N LEU A 645 12.91 -7.28 38.31
CA LEU A 645 12.55 -6.04 37.66
C LEU A 645 11.11 -5.69 38.00
N THR A 646 10.85 -4.41 38.24
CA THR A 646 9.48 -3.90 38.34
C THR A 646 9.36 -2.68 37.46
N HIS A 647 8.16 -2.43 36.95
CA HIS A 647 7.91 -1.31 36.04
C HIS A 647 8.28 0.07 36.63
N PHE A 648 8.30 0.21 37.97
CA PHE A 648 8.63 1.46 38.66
C PHE A 648 10.12 1.67 38.89
N ILE A 649 10.94 0.63 38.70
CA ILE A 649 12.38 0.64 39.00
C ILE A 649 13.21 0.32 37.75
N TRP A 650 12.52 0.01 36.64
CA TRP A 650 13.17 -0.08 35.35
C TRP A 650 13.73 1.27 34.92
N VAL A 651 14.94 1.20 34.40
CA VAL A 651 15.60 2.31 33.72
C VAL A 651 15.73 1.82 32.27
N ASP A 652 15.48 2.66 31.27
CA ASP A 652 15.81 2.29 29.89
C ASP A 652 17.30 2.57 29.67
N PRO A 653 18.07 1.73 28.95
CA PRO A 653 19.47 2.02 28.65
C PRO A 653 19.70 3.21 27.69
N GLU A 654 18.63 3.94 27.32
CA GLU A 654 18.54 4.96 26.26
C GLU A 654 18.80 4.39 24.85
N ASP A 655 18.99 5.28 23.87
CA ASP A 655 19.11 4.93 22.45
C ASP A 655 20.50 4.36 22.08
N LEU A 656 21.43 4.30 23.04
CA LEU A 656 22.83 3.95 22.82
C LEU A 656 23.40 3.08 23.97
N LEU A 657 24.09 2.00 23.58
CA LEU A 657 24.92 1.19 24.47
C LEU A 657 26.39 1.33 24.09
N ASP A 658 27.22 1.73 25.04
CA ASP A 658 28.64 1.93 24.83
C ASP A 658 29.44 0.71 25.25
N ILE A 659 30.17 0.15 24.28
CA ILE A 659 31.15 -0.91 24.53
C ILE A 659 32.37 -0.28 25.21
N GLY A 660 32.79 -0.83 26.34
CA GLY A 660 33.90 -0.27 27.13
C GLY A 660 33.51 0.87 28.09
N GLY A 661 32.26 1.34 28.02
CA GLY A 661 31.66 2.37 28.88
C GLY A 661 32.16 3.81 28.67
N ILE A 662 31.26 4.79 28.84
CA ILE A 662 31.56 6.23 28.72
C ILE A 662 32.32 6.75 29.93
N HIS A 663 31.93 6.31 31.14
CA HIS A 663 32.40 6.93 32.37
C HIS A 663 33.65 6.25 32.95
N SER A 664 33.99 5.07 32.44
CA SER A 664 35.20 4.33 32.82
C SER A 664 35.77 3.60 31.60
N PRO A 665 36.43 4.32 30.67
CA PRO A 665 36.89 3.82 29.35
C PRO A 665 38.06 2.84 29.45
N THR A 666 38.08 2.01 30.48
CA THR A 666 39.20 1.17 30.89
C THR A 666 38.82 -0.29 30.90
N SER A 667 37.95 -0.76 29.99
CA SER A 667 37.77 -2.20 29.76
C SER A 667 38.65 -2.64 28.59
N PRO A 668 39.95 -2.89 28.84
CA PRO A 668 40.83 -3.35 27.79
C PRO A 668 40.46 -4.77 27.41
N GLY A 669 40.25 -5.00 26.12
CA GLY A 669 39.91 -6.31 25.63
C GLY A 669 39.40 -6.31 24.19
N GLU A 670 39.20 -7.52 23.69
CA GLU A 670 38.64 -7.76 22.36
C GLU A 670 37.16 -8.13 22.50
N TYR A 671 36.35 -7.72 21.52
CA TYR A 671 34.93 -8.06 21.43
C TYR A 671 34.65 -8.74 20.09
N SER A 672 33.77 -9.73 20.07
CA SER A 672 33.35 -10.43 18.84
C SER A 672 31.91 -10.93 18.92
N ASN A 673 31.30 -11.20 17.75
CA ASN A 673 29.94 -11.72 17.59
C ASN A 673 28.88 -11.03 18.47
N ILE A 674 28.91 -9.71 18.53
CA ILE A 674 27.96 -8.91 19.31
C ILE A 674 26.57 -9.01 18.68
N ARG A 675 25.56 -9.34 19.49
CA ARG A 675 24.16 -9.52 19.10
C ARG A 675 23.24 -8.77 20.05
N VAL A 676 22.24 -8.16 19.48
CA VAL A 676 21.20 -7.42 20.21
C VAL A 676 19.85 -7.98 19.81
N TYR A 677 19.06 -8.39 20.80
CA TYR A 677 17.73 -8.96 20.66
C TYR A 677 16.69 -8.06 21.34
N THR A 678 15.56 -7.87 20.68
CA THR A 678 14.35 -7.17 21.15
C THR A 678 13.42 -8.04 21.98
N ARG A 679 13.80 -9.31 22.16
CA ARG A 679 13.09 -10.30 22.96
C ARG A 679 14.03 -10.87 24.01
N ALA A 680 13.45 -11.39 25.08
CA ALA A 680 14.21 -12.23 26.00
C ALA A 680 14.72 -13.48 25.24
N VAL A 681 16.03 -13.69 25.25
CA VAL A 681 16.65 -14.86 24.64
C VAL A 681 16.53 -16.02 25.63
N PRO A 682 15.86 -17.13 25.26
CA PRO A 682 15.72 -18.27 26.15
C PRO A 682 17.07 -18.96 26.40
N GLU A 683 17.22 -19.58 27.56
CA GLU A 683 18.46 -20.24 28.00
C GLU A 683 18.99 -21.25 26.97
N GLU A 684 18.10 -22.01 26.33
CA GLU A 684 18.49 -23.00 25.32
C GLU A 684 19.14 -22.33 24.10
N GLU A 685 18.67 -21.14 23.71
CA GLU A 685 19.25 -20.39 22.61
C GLU A 685 20.61 -19.78 23.00
N VAL A 686 20.74 -19.26 24.22
CA VAL A 686 22.02 -18.78 24.76
C VAL A 686 23.06 -19.92 24.74
N TRP A 687 22.66 -21.12 25.17
CA TRP A 687 23.53 -22.30 25.16
C TRP A 687 23.91 -22.76 23.75
N VAL A 688 22.96 -22.75 22.81
CA VAL A 688 23.23 -23.10 21.40
C VAL A 688 24.21 -22.13 20.77
N ILE A 689 24.07 -20.83 21.01
CA ILE A 689 25.00 -19.81 20.49
C ILE A 689 26.38 -20.03 21.08
N PHE A 690 26.48 -20.14 22.41
CA PHE A 690 27.74 -20.41 23.11
C PHE A 690 28.46 -21.66 22.58
N SER A 691 27.73 -22.77 22.40
CA SER A 691 28.33 -24.06 22.04
C SER A 691 28.63 -24.23 20.55
N SER A 692 28.05 -23.41 19.68
CA SER A 692 28.17 -23.55 18.22
C SER A 692 29.06 -22.51 17.54
N GLU A 693 29.38 -21.43 18.25
CA GLU A 693 30.10 -20.27 17.72
C GLU A 693 31.54 -20.22 18.22
N ASP A 694 32.44 -19.83 17.32
CA ASP A 694 33.84 -19.62 17.64
C ASP A 694 34.05 -18.15 18.04
N PRO A 695 34.59 -17.87 19.23
CA PRO A 695 34.88 -16.50 19.64
C PRO A 695 36.04 -15.84 18.89
N ALA A 696 36.96 -16.62 18.31
CA ALA A 696 38.19 -16.09 17.74
C ALA A 696 37.89 -15.26 16.49
N CYS A 697 38.18 -13.97 16.56
CA CYS A 697 38.20 -13.15 15.36
C CYS A 697 39.49 -13.38 14.58
N GLY A 698 39.40 -13.25 13.25
CA GLY A 698 40.58 -13.34 12.39
C GLY A 698 40.88 -14.73 11.83
N MET A 699 39.90 -15.64 11.77
CA MET A 699 40.00 -16.76 10.83
C MET A 699 39.65 -16.31 9.41
N THR A 700 40.53 -15.50 8.80
CA THR A 700 40.48 -15.25 7.35
C THR A 700 41.45 -16.13 6.55
N ASP A 701 42.33 -16.91 7.19
CA ASP A 701 43.32 -17.73 6.44
C ASP A 701 43.10 -19.25 6.50
N ASP A 702 42.38 -19.80 7.49
CA ASP A 702 42.16 -21.25 7.65
C ASP A 702 40.78 -21.74 7.18
N VAL A 703 40.21 -21.01 6.23
CA VAL A 703 38.98 -21.41 5.55
C VAL A 703 39.35 -22.07 4.23
N CYS A 704 38.91 -23.31 4.00
CA CYS A 704 39.06 -23.87 2.67
C CYS A 704 38.30 -23.00 1.66
N PRO A 705 38.98 -22.49 0.62
CA PRO A 705 38.35 -21.63 -0.39
C PRO A 705 37.21 -22.41 -1.05
N THR A 706 36.11 -21.77 -1.42
CA THR A 706 34.95 -22.49 -1.98
C THR A 706 35.38 -23.48 -3.07
N PRO A 707 35.09 -24.79 -2.92
CA PRO A 707 35.58 -25.79 -3.87
C PRO A 707 34.91 -25.60 -5.22
N TRP A 708 35.71 -25.73 -6.29
CA TRP A 708 35.27 -25.44 -7.65
C TRP A 708 34.59 -26.66 -8.30
N SER A 709 33.44 -26.45 -8.95
CA SER A 709 32.74 -27.50 -9.71
C SER A 709 32.00 -26.93 -10.93
N TYR A 710 31.84 -27.72 -12.00
CA TYR A 710 31.22 -27.31 -13.26
C TYR A 710 30.06 -28.23 -13.68
N ARG A 711 28.87 -27.64 -13.86
CA ARG A 711 27.59 -28.34 -14.19
C ARG A 711 27.25 -29.47 -13.21
N SER A 712 27.45 -29.19 -11.93
CA SER A 712 27.19 -30.06 -10.80
C SER A 712 26.61 -29.29 -9.64
N TYR A 713 25.97 -30.00 -8.72
CA TYR A 713 25.49 -29.51 -7.44
C TYR A 713 26.13 -30.30 -6.29
N VAL A 714 26.15 -29.70 -5.09
CA VAL A 714 26.58 -30.40 -3.87
C VAL A 714 25.46 -31.34 -3.43
N SER A 715 25.74 -32.64 -3.40
CA SER A 715 24.75 -33.68 -3.07
C SER A 715 24.81 -34.14 -1.62
N LEU A 716 25.95 -33.98 -0.95
CA LEU A 716 26.13 -34.33 0.47
C LEU A 716 27.14 -33.39 1.13
N VAL A 717 26.89 -33.00 2.38
CA VAL A 717 27.90 -32.42 3.27
C VAL A 717 27.80 -33.10 4.63
N THR A 718 28.90 -33.66 5.13
CA THR A 718 28.93 -34.37 6.41
C THR A 718 29.17 -33.39 7.56
N ASN A 719 28.10 -32.80 8.09
CA ASN A 719 28.02 -32.38 9.49
C ASN A 719 26.61 -32.72 10.03
N PRO A 720 26.45 -33.82 10.79
CA PRO A 720 25.14 -34.34 11.17
C PRO A 720 24.34 -33.45 12.14
N ASN A 721 24.89 -32.35 12.66
CA ASN A 721 24.23 -31.48 13.65
C ASN A 721 24.06 -30.01 13.23
N ASP A 722 24.37 -29.61 11.99
CA ASP A 722 24.21 -28.21 11.56
C ASP A 722 23.02 -28.03 10.61
N VAL A 723 21.98 -27.35 11.09
CA VAL A 723 20.74 -27.05 10.36
C VAL A 723 20.86 -25.84 9.41
N ARG A 724 22.03 -25.19 9.34
CA ARG A 724 22.27 -23.99 8.51
C ARG A 724 22.95 -24.33 7.18
N TYR A 725 22.21 -24.91 6.23
CA TYR A 725 22.71 -25.11 4.85
C TYR A 725 22.12 -24.11 3.87
N ARG A 726 22.76 -22.94 3.74
CA ARG A 726 22.79 -22.15 2.50
C ARG A 726 24.01 -21.23 2.31
N LEU A 727 25.01 -21.26 3.19
CA LEU A 727 26.29 -20.58 2.98
C LEU A 727 27.40 -21.58 3.30
N PHE A 728 28.37 -21.70 2.39
CA PHE A 728 29.34 -22.79 2.27
C PHE A 728 30.02 -23.21 3.60
N PRO A 729 30.24 -24.53 3.83
CA PRO A 729 30.97 -25.02 4.99
C PRO A 729 32.46 -24.68 4.84
N ARG A 730 32.87 -23.63 5.55
CA ARG A 730 34.23 -23.10 5.54
C ARG A 730 35.14 -23.69 6.62
N ARG A 731 34.72 -24.80 7.24
CA ARG A 731 35.35 -25.37 8.44
C ARG A 731 36.26 -26.57 8.11
N PRO A 732 37.36 -26.75 8.83
CA PRO A 732 38.13 -27.98 8.83
C PRO A 732 37.28 -29.23 9.10
N ALA A 733 37.68 -30.35 8.50
CA ALA A 733 37.00 -31.65 8.49
C ALA A 733 35.62 -31.68 7.80
N ALA A 734 35.14 -30.58 7.22
CA ALA A 734 33.95 -30.60 6.38
C ALA A 734 34.21 -31.47 5.14
N GLU A 735 33.38 -32.49 4.92
CA GLU A 735 33.41 -33.26 3.67
C GLU A 735 32.27 -32.81 2.76
N VAL A 736 32.56 -32.68 1.47
CA VAL A 736 31.63 -32.22 0.43
C VAL A 736 31.62 -33.25 -0.67
N SER A 737 30.42 -33.70 -1.05
CA SER A 737 30.21 -34.54 -2.22
C SER A 737 29.47 -33.78 -3.32
N PHE A 738 29.90 -33.94 -4.56
CA PHE A 738 29.29 -33.34 -5.74
C PHE A 738 28.55 -34.39 -6.57
N THR A 739 27.53 -33.94 -7.31
CA THR A 739 26.82 -34.77 -8.27
C THR A 739 26.48 -33.93 -9.50
N CYS A 740 26.61 -34.53 -10.67
CA CYS A 740 26.33 -33.85 -11.93
C CYS A 740 24.85 -33.48 -12.09
N ASP A 741 24.59 -32.36 -12.76
CA ASP A 741 23.23 -31.98 -13.14
C ASP A 741 22.59 -33.07 -14.02
N PRO A 742 21.25 -33.25 -13.98
CA PRO A 742 20.57 -34.21 -14.84
C PRO A 742 20.93 -34.04 -16.32
N GLY A 743 21.37 -35.13 -16.96
CA GLY A 743 21.84 -35.13 -18.35
C GLY A 743 23.34 -34.94 -18.53
N TYR A 744 24.09 -34.73 -17.45
CA TYR A 744 25.54 -34.67 -17.40
C TYR A 744 26.11 -35.85 -16.61
N SER A 745 27.33 -36.27 -16.95
CA SER A 745 28.07 -37.32 -16.27
C SER A 745 29.45 -36.81 -15.86
N ALA A 746 29.98 -37.33 -14.75
CA ALA A 746 31.30 -36.96 -14.26
C ALA A 746 32.34 -37.22 -15.36
N PHE A 747 33.11 -36.19 -15.69
CA PHE A 747 34.16 -36.26 -16.70
C PHE A 747 35.53 -36.37 -16.02
N ASP A 748 35.83 -35.48 -15.06
CA ASP A 748 37.00 -35.59 -14.20
C ASP A 748 36.83 -34.83 -12.86
N GLY A 749 37.89 -34.80 -12.05
CA GLY A 749 37.91 -34.17 -10.75
C GLY A 749 37.54 -35.11 -9.61
N ASP A 750 37.50 -34.57 -8.39
CA ASP A 750 37.13 -35.32 -7.19
C ASP A 750 35.71 -34.96 -6.78
N ASP A 751 34.81 -35.95 -6.88
CA ASP A 751 33.41 -35.83 -6.48
C ASP A 751 33.21 -35.86 -4.97
N HIS A 752 34.25 -36.20 -4.19
CA HIS A 752 34.21 -36.17 -2.73
C HIS A 752 35.52 -35.64 -2.18
N ILE A 753 35.43 -34.53 -1.44
CA ILE A 753 36.58 -33.78 -0.93
C ILE A 753 36.41 -33.46 0.55
N ILE A 754 37.50 -33.23 1.26
CA ILE A 754 37.53 -32.90 2.69
C ILE A 754 38.39 -31.66 2.93
N CYS A 755 37.90 -30.72 3.74
CA CYS A 755 38.65 -29.54 4.14
C CYS A 755 39.61 -29.90 5.26
N THR A 756 40.89 -29.58 5.14
CA THR A 756 41.86 -29.80 6.22
C THR A 756 41.84 -28.67 7.24
N ASN A 757 42.50 -28.91 8.38
CA ASN A 757 42.76 -27.87 9.40
C ASN A 757 43.64 -26.72 8.89
N ALA A 758 44.26 -26.86 7.71
CA ALA A 758 45.12 -25.84 7.10
C ALA A 758 44.42 -25.12 5.93
N GLY A 759 43.09 -25.14 5.85
CA GLY A 759 42.35 -24.43 4.80
C GLY A 759 42.56 -24.98 3.38
N THR A 760 42.95 -26.25 3.22
CA THR A 760 43.11 -26.88 1.88
C THR A 760 42.13 -28.02 1.66
N TRP A 761 41.56 -28.10 0.45
CA TRP A 761 40.75 -29.24 0.04
C TRP A 761 41.63 -30.41 -0.38
N LEU A 762 41.42 -31.55 0.25
CA LEU A 762 41.99 -32.83 -0.16
C LEU A 762 40.91 -33.73 -0.74
N LYS A 763 41.31 -34.63 -1.63
CA LYS A 763 40.44 -35.73 -2.05
C LYS A 763 40.11 -36.59 -0.83
N HIS A 764 38.84 -36.95 -0.64
CA HIS A 764 38.41 -37.74 0.50
C HIS A 764 39.20 -39.06 0.59
N GLY A 765 39.77 -39.34 1.75
CA GLY A 765 40.58 -40.53 2.00
C GLY A 765 42.01 -40.51 1.45
N THR A 766 42.50 -39.41 0.88
CA THR A 766 43.90 -39.27 0.42
C THR A 766 44.57 -38.00 0.93
N GLN A 767 45.88 -37.87 0.71
CA GLN A 767 46.64 -36.62 0.98
C GLN A 767 46.82 -35.75 -0.28
N ASP A 768 46.16 -36.11 -1.38
CA ASP A 768 46.25 -35.37 -2.63
C ASP A 768 45.32 -34.16 -2.59
N LEU A 769 45.78 -33.03 -3.12
CA LEU A 769 44.95 -31.85 -3.32
C LEU A 769 43.75 -32.22 -4.20
N ALA A 770 42.56 -31.81 -3.75
CA ALA A 770 41.32 -32.02 -4.49
C ALA A 770 41.39 -31.37 -5.86
N LYS A 771 41.03 -32.12 -6.89
CA LYS A 771 40.85 -31.61 -8.24
C LYS A 771 39.42 -31.12 -8.43
N PRO A 772 39.22 -30.02 -9.16
CA PRO A 772 37.87 -29.51 -9.38
C PRO A 772 36.97 -30.50 -10.13
N PHE A 773 35.73 -30.64 -9.66
CA PHE A 773 34.79 -31.61 -10.20
C PHE A 773 34.10 -31.11 -11.47
N ARG A 774 34.23 -31.84 -12.58
CA ARG A 774 33.67 -31.44 -13.88
C ARG A 774 32.68 -32.46 -14.42
N CYS A 775 31.50 -31.98 -14.82
CA CYS A 775 30.46 -32.78 -15.43
C CYS A 775 30.20 -32.37 -16.88
N CYS A 776 30.10 -33.36 -17.78
CA CYS A 776 29.90 -33.12 -19.22
C CYS A 776 28.79 -33.97 -19.80
N ARG A 777 28.18 -33.49 -20.89
CA ARG A 777 27.05 -34.15 -21.54
C ARG A 777 27.57 -35.30 -22.40
N HIS A 778 26.91 -36.47 -22.35
CA HIS A 778 27.30 -37.66 -23.13
C HIS A 778 27.44 -37.44 -24.65
N SER A 779 26.82 -36.38 -25.20
CA SER A 779 26.85 -36.06 -26.63
C SER A 779 28.01 -35.16 -27.05
N GLU A 780 28.77 -34.58 -26.11
CA GLU A 780 29.89 -33.67 -26.41
C GLU A 780 31.20 -34.46 -26.27
N GLN A 781 31.97 -34.57 -27.36
CA GLN A 781 33.22 -35.35 -27.39
C GLN A 781 34.38 -34.69 -26.61
N TYR A 782 34.22 -33.43 -26.18
CA TYR A 782 35.24 -32.69 -25.45
C TYR A 782 34.60 -31.63 -24.56
N CYS A 783 35.04 -31.54 -23.30
CA CYS A 783 34.73 -30.42 -22.42
C CYS A 783 35.75 -29.31 -22.66
N PRO A 784 35.36 -28.03 -22.77
CA PRO A 784 36.34 -26.95 -22.96
C PRO A 784 37.37 -26.94 -21.83
N ASP A 785 38.65 -26.78 -22.20
CA ASP A 785 39.74 -26.62 -21.23
C ASP A 785 39.62 -25.29 -20.51
N ILE A 786 39.78 -25.31 -19.18
CA ILE A 786 39.71 -24.13 -18.33
C ILE A 786 41.12 -23.92 -17.77
N ASP A 787 41.75 -22.83 -18.17
CA ASP A 787 43.10 -22.46 -17.72
C ASP A 787 43.03 -21.83 -16.32
N LEU A 788 43.46 -22.59 -15.31
CA LEU A 788 43.44 -22.17 -13.91
C LEU A 788 44.73 -21.47 -13.48
N THR A 789 45.70 -21.26 -14.39
CA THR A 789 47.01 -20.69 -14.03
C THR A 789 46.99 -19.18 -13.79
N GLN A 790 45.94 -18.47 -14.22
CA GLN A 790 45.89 -17.01 -14.16
C GLN A 790 45.09 -16.41 -13.00
N ASN A 791 44.32 -17.20 -12.23
CA ASN A 791 43.51 -16.67 -11.11
C ASN A 791 43.23 -17.70 -10.00
N PRO A 792 44.13 -17.86 -9.00
CA PRO A 792 43.86 -18.70 -7.83
C PRO A 792 42.97 -17.93 -6.84
N GLY A 793 41.65 -17.99 -7.01
CA GLY A 793 40.72 -17.45 -5.99
C GLY A 793 39.29 -17.09 -6.41
N ALA A 794 38.91 -17.16 -7.68
CA ALA A 794 37.57 -16.77 -8.11
C ALA A 794 36.56 -17.92 -8.09
N VAL A 795 35.43 -17.72 -7.40
CA VAL A 795 34.24 -18.58 -7.50
C VAL A 795 33.52 -18.30 -8.82
N LEU A 796 33.40 -19.32 -9.68
CA LEU A 796 32.42 -19.39 -10.77
C LEU A 796 31.61 -20.68 -10.62
N THR A 797 30.49 -20.63 -9.89
CA THR A 797 29.35 -21.50 -10.21
C THR A 797 28.66 -20.90 -11.43
N ALA A 798 29.14 -21.26 -12.62
CA ALA A 798 28.51 -20.86 -13.87
C ALA A 798 27.23 -21.69 -14.10
N THR A 799 26.13 -21.30 -13.46
CA THR A 799 24.85 -21.30 -14.18
C THR A 799 24.82 -19.98 -14.94
N GLY A 800 25.06 -20.07 -16.25
CA GLY A 800 25.72 -19.01 -17.01
C GLY A 800 25.10 -17.62 -16.97
N PHE A 801 25.97 -16.63 -16.77
CA PHE A 801 25.99 -15.31 -17.42
C PHE A 801 27.46 -14.83 -17.37
N ASN A 802 28.02 -14.47 -18.52
CA ASN A 802 29.46 -14.22 -18.70
C ASN A 802 29.92 -12.92 -18.01
N LEU A 803 31.00 -13.02 -17.25
CA LEU A 803 31.98 -11.97 -17.00
C LEU A 803 32.90 -11.85 -18.23
N PHE A 804 33.17 -10.62 -18.70
CA PHE A 804 34.49 -10.25 -19.20
C PHE A 804 35.05 -9.15 -18.30
N THR A 805 36.30 -9.37 -17.95
CA THR A 805 37.17 -8.75 -16.97
C THR A 805 37.79 -7.44 -17.46
N GLU A 806 37.82 -6.41 -16.60
CA GLU A 806 38.79 -5.32 -16.66
C GLU A 806 40.14 -5.83 -16.11
N CYS A 807 41.20 -5.71 -16.91
CA CYS A 807 42.59 -5.62 -16.46
C CYS A 807 43.17 -4.40 -17.17
N GLU A 808 43.55 -3.33 -16.45
CA GLU A 808 44.93 -2.83 -16.46
C GLU A 808 45.14 -1.66 -15.48
N GLU A 809 46.18 -1.90 -14.67
CA GLU A 809 47.09 -1.06 -13.90
C GLU A 809 47.08 0.47 -14.08
N GLU A 810 47.20 1.18 -12.95
CA GLU A 810 47.61 2.57 -12.88
C GLU A 810 49.00 2.80 -13.52
N PRO A 811 49.14 3.79 -14.44
CA PRO A 811 50.40 4.45 -14.67
C PRO A 811 50.41 5.80 -13.96
N THR A 812 51.36 5.95 -13.04
CA THR A 812 51.75 7.23 -12.46
C THR A 812 52.11 8.26 -13.55
N GLY A 813 51.35 9.37 -13.62
CA GLY A 813 51.79 10.71 -14.07
C GLY A 813 51.66 11.09 -15.56
N GLY A 814 50.74 12.02 -15.88
CA GLY A 814 50.71 12.78 -17.14
C GLY A 814 49.32 13.39 -17.47
N PRO A 815 49.21 14.53 -18.17
CA PRO A 815 48.10 15.49 -18.03
C PRO A 815 46.85 15.20 -18.89
N ASP A 816 45.68 15.56 -18.33
CA ASP A 816 44.35 15.77 -18.95
C ASP A 816 44.02 14.97 -20.22
N ALA A 817 43.54 13.74 -20.05
CA ALA A 817 42.77 13.02 -21.06
C ALA A 817 41.28 13.35 -20.90
N GLY A 818 40.68 13.95 -21.93
CA GLY A 818 39.27 14.31 -21.96
C GLY A 818 38.35 13.10 -21.76
N SER A 819 37.30 13.28 -20.96
CA SER A 819 36.32 12.22 -20.66
C SER A 819 35.59 11.77 -21.93
N ILE A 820 35.65 10.48 -22.23
CA ILE A 820 34.81 9.86 -23.27
C ILE A 820 33.39 9.73 -22.71
N VAL A 821 32.43 10.39 -23.35
CA VAL A 821 31.00 10.25 -23.02
C VAL A 821 30.42 9.14 -23.90
N TYR A 822 29.78 8.16 -23.27
CA TYR A 822 29.08 7.09 -23.96
C TYR A 822 27.62 7.46 -24.15
N GLY A 823 27.17 7.53 -25.39
CA GLY A 823 25.78 7.77 -25.73
C GLY A 823 24.94 6.51 -25.56
N GLY A 824 23.67 6.65 -25.19
CA GLY A 824 22.71 5.53 -25.15
C GLY A 824 22.55 4.85 -26.52
N CYS A 825 21.87 3.70 -26.54
CA CYS A 825 21.54 3.03 -27.78
C CYS A 825 20.50 3.81 -28.59
N PRO A 826 20.57 3.77 -29.93
CA PRO A 826 19.55 4.41 -30.77
C PRO A 826 18.18 3.76 -30.57
N GLU A 827 17.11 4.50 -30.88
CA GLU A 827 15.75 3.99 -30.85
C GLU A 827 15.57 2.80 -31.81
N LEU A 828 14.86 1.76 -31.36
CA LEU A 828 14.61 0.55 -32.16
C LEU A 828 13.55 0.85 -33.23
N VAL A 829 13.87 0.58 -34.49
CA VAL A 829 12.89 0.64 -35.59
C VAL A 829 12.06 -0.65 -35.55
N LEU A 830 10.85 -0.57 -34.99
CA LEU A 830 9.95 -1.71 -34.84
C LEU A 830 9.06 -1.91 -36.07
N ALA A 831 8.78 -3.17 -36.40
CA ALA A 831 7.75 -3.50 -37.38
C ALA A 831 6.35 -3.22 -36.78
N PRO A 832 5.33 -2.91 -37.61
CA PRO A 832 3.95 -2.86 -37.15
C PRO A 832 3.59 -4.18 -36.45
N GLN A 833 2.85 -4.12 -35.34
CA GLN A 833 2.46 -5.27 -34.51
C GLN A 833 3.56 -5.82 -33.56
N VAL A 834 4.67 -5.11 -33.36
CA VAL A 834 5.68 -5.43 -32.33
C VAL A 834 5.59 -4.44 -31.17
N LEU A 835 5.35 -4.95 -29.97
CA LEU A 835 5.37 -4.21 -28.71
C LEU A 835 6.78 -4.25 -28.10
N LEU A 836 7.24 -3.11 -27.59
CA LEU A 836 8.54 -2.94 -26.95
C LEU A 836 8.37 -2.58 -25.48
N ASP A 837 9.00 -3.35 -24.60
CA ASP A 837 9.12 -3.09 -23.16
C ASP A 837 10.59 -2.85 -22.82
N LEU A 838 10.93 -1.69 -22.25
CA LEU A 838 12.29 -1.27 -21.95
C LEU A 838 12.53 -1.23 -20.44
N SER A 839 13.63 -1.82 -19.96
CA SER A 839 13.98 -1.79 -18.54
C SER A 839 14.48 -0.42 -18.04
N ASP A 840 15.08 0.39 -18.92
CA ASP A 840 15.58 1.75 -18.66
C ASP A 840 15.65 2.56 -19.98
N LEU A 841 15.63 3.90 -19.89
CA LEU A 841 15.60 4.84 -21.03
C LEU A 841 16.89 4.80 -21.89
N TYR A 842 17.01 3.80 -22.78
CA TYR A 842 18.05 3.62 -23.81
C TYR A 842 19.52 3.63 -23.33
N ASN A 843 19.76 3.61 -22.01
CA ASN A 843 21.10 3.60 -21.45
C ASN A 843 21.84 2.29 -21.74
N ILE A 844 23.17 2.31 -21.72
CA ILE A 844 23.99 1.08 -21.75
C ILE A 844 23.55 0.17 -20.60
N SER A 845 23.38 -1.12 -20.88
CA SER A 845 22.74 -2.17 -20.05
C SER A 845 21.20 -2.25 -20.05
N SER A 846 20.51 -1.33 -20.74
CA SER A 846 19.06 -1.44 -20.91
C SER A 846 18.67 -2.71 -21.64
N VAL A 847 17.59 -3.37 -21.20
CA VAL A 847 17.03 -4.57 -21.82
C VAL A 847 15.72 -4.21 -22.52
N ALA A 848 15.66 -4.47 -23.82
CA ALA A 848 14.46 -4.34 -24.65
C ALA A 848 13.81 -5.71 -24.85
N ARG A 849 12.59 -5.89 -24.35
CA ARG A 849 11.78 -7.08 -24.60
C ARG A 849 10.81 -6.78 -25.74
N LEU A 850 10.90 -7.57 -26.80
CA LEU A 850 10.04 -7.48 -27.98
C LEU A 850 8.99 -8.59 -27.92
N SER A 851 7.72 -8.20 -28.05
CA SER A 851 6.59 -9.13 -28.11
C SER A 851 5.68 -8.78 -29.28
N CYS A 852 4.91 -9.75 -29.78
CA CYS A 852 3.89 -9.48 -30.80
C CYS A 852 2.61 -8.97 -30.14
N ASP A 853 1.94 -8.04 -30.81
CA ASP A 853 0.64 -7.53 -30.37
C ASP A 853 -0.43 -8.63 -30.37
N ALA A 854 -1.52 -8.41 -29.64
CA ALA A 854 -2.59 -9.38 -29.47
C ALA A 854 -3.16 -9.83 -30.84
N GLY A 855 -3.19 -11.15 -31.06
CA GLY A 855 -3.63 -11.73 -32.34
C GLY A 855 -2.50 -12.09 -33.31
N TYR A 856 -1.25 -11.78 -32.96
CA TYR A 856 -0.07 -12.17 -33.72
C TYR A 856 0.87 -13.06 -32.88
N GLU A 857 1.55 -14.00 -33.52
CA GLU A 857 2.61 -14.82 -32.91
C GLU A 857 3.94 -14.60 -33.65
N PRO A 858 5.09 -14.80 -33.00
CA PRO A 858 6.38 -14.72 -33.67
C PRO A 858 6.45 -15.70 -34.84
N SER A 859 6.86 -15.22 -36.01
CA SER A 859 7.15 -16.09 -37.15
C SER A 859 8.27 -17.06 -36.76
N ARG A 860 8.09 -18.36 -37.06
CA ARG A 860 9.00 -19.46 -36.66
C ARG A 860 10.47 -19.31 -37.13
N LEU A 861 10.80 -18.26 -37.90
CA LEU A 861 12.11 -18.05 -38.53
C LEU A 861 12.92 -16.87 -37.97
N THR A 862 12.41 -16.11 -37.00
CA THR A 862 13.12 -14.95 -36.43
C THR A 862 12.74 -14.76 -34.96
N MET A 863 13.62 -15.14 -34.02
CA MET A 863 13.31 -15.04 -32.59
C MET A 863 14.50 -14.44 -31.84
N ASP A 864 14.58 -13.12 -31.85
CA ASP A 864 15.31 -12.38 -30.83
C ASP A 864 14.25 -11.52 -30.10
N THR A 865 13.72 -12.04 -28.99
CA THR A 865 12.69 -11.36 -28.19
C THR A 865 13.27 -10.53 -27.06
N VAL A 866 14.58 -10.59 -26.86
CA VAL A 866 15.29 -9.85 -25.81
C VAL A 866 16.58 -9.30 -26.39
N LEU A 867 16.70 -7.97 -26.40
CA LEU A 867 17.90 -7.24 -26.80
C LEU A 867 18.50 -6.52 -25.60
N VAL A 868 19.81 -6.36 -25.60
CA VAL A 868 20.57 -5.63 -24.58
C VAL A 868 21.32 -4.49 -25.26
N CYS A 869 21.23 -3.29 -24.70
CA CYS A 869 22.00 -2.15 -25.14
C CYS A 869 23.44 -2.29 -24.66
N GLN A 870 24.37 -2.50 -25.59
CA GLN A 870 25.80 -2.64 -25.32
C GLN A 870 26.58 -1.43 -25.83
N GLN A 871 27.79 -1.25 -25.31
CA GLN A 871 28.70 -0.21 -25.74
C GLN A 871 29.21 -0.50 -27.17
N GLY A 872 29.15 0.48 -28.07
CA GLY A 872 29.65 0.32 -29.43
C GLY A 872 31.17 0.12 -29.47
N VAL A 873 31.65 -0.76 -30.34
CA VAL A 873 33.09 -0.95 -30.61
C VAL A 873 33.53 0.09 -31.64
N PHE A 874 34.54 0.90 -31.34
CA PHE A 874 35.09 1.90 -32.26
C PHE A 874 36.61 1.80 -32.37
N ASP A 875 37.16 2.26 -33.50
CA ASP A 875 38.60 2.36 -33.74
C ASP A 875 39.11 3.72 -33.22
N LEU A 876 40.03 3.68 -32.25
CA LEU A 876 40.64 4.85 -31.61
C LEU A 876 41.31 5.81 -32.60
N ALA A 877 41.64 5.36 -33.82
CA ALA A 877 42.29 6.21 -34.83
C ALA A 877 41.38 7.28 -35.47
N THR A 878 40.06 7.26 -35.27
CA THR A 878 39.11 8.10 -36.05
C THR A 878 38.06 8.87 -35.24
N TYR A 879 38.15 8.88 -33.91
CA TYR A 879 37.00 9.19 -33.07
C TYR A 879 36.99 10.61 -32.47
N ASN A 880 35.88 11.35 -32.67
CA ASN A 880 35.69 12.77 -32.32
C ASN A 880 34.57 13.02 -31.26
N GLY A 881 34.34 12.12 -30.30
CA GLY A 881 33.74 12.52 -29.01
C GLY A 881 32.39 11.96 -28.55
N GLU A 882 31.71 11.05 -29.28
CA GLU A 882 30.57 10.30 -28.70
C GLU A 882 30.38 8.89 -29.31
N VAL A 883 30.37 7.84 -28.47
CA VAL A 883 30.27 6.44 -28.93
C VAL A 883 28.82 6.06 -28.69
N PRO A 884 28.01 5.88 -29.74
CA PRO A 884 26.65 5.41 -29.57
C PRO A 884 26.67 3.93 -29.14
N GLY A 885 25.79 3.58 -28.19
CA GLY A 885 25.52 2.19 -27.88
C GLY A 885 24.91 1.44 -29.08
N THR A 886 25.03 0.12 -29.09
CA THR A 886 24.42 -0.77 -30.09
C THR A 886 23.53 -1.81 -29.42
N TRP A 887 22.34 -2.04 -29.97
CA TRP A 887 21.48 -3.14 -29.53
C TRP A 887 22.04 -4.47 -30.04
N THR A 888 22.22 -5.44 -29.15
CA THR A 888 22.63 -6.81 -29.46
C THR A 888 21.71 -7.82 -28.77
N THR A 889 21.69 -9.06 -29.27
CA THR A 889 21.00 -10.17 -28.59
C THR A 889 21.78 -10.57 -27.32
N LEU A 890 21.16 -11.35 -26.42
CA LEU A 890 21.82 -11.84 -25.19
C LEU A 890 23.13 -12.60 -25.43
N ASP A 891 23.33 -13.15 -26.63
CA ASP A 891 24.54 -13.82 -27.06
C ASP A 891 25.46 -12.97 -27.96
N GLY A 892 25.24 -11.65 -27.99
CA GLY A 892 26.12 -10.67 -28.65
C GLY A 892 25.99 -10.58 -30.17
N ARG A 893 24.94 -11.15 -30.77
CA ARG A 893 24.70 -11.08 -32.22
C ARG A 893 23.92 -9.82 -32.59
N VAL A 894 24.04 -9.40 -33.86
CA VAL A 894 23.22 -8.31 -34.40
C VAL A 894 21.75 -8.75 -34.39
N PRO A 895 20.84 -7.94 -33.80
CA PRO A 895 19.42 -8.29 -33.67
C PRO A 895 18.79 -8.58 -35.02
N ARG A 896 18.05 -9.69 -35.12
CA ARG A 896 17.15 -9.89 -36.26
C ARG A 896 15.79 -9.27 -35.94
N PRO A 897 15.17 -8.52 -36.88
CA PRO A 897 13.85 -7.94 -36.64
C PRO A 897 12.83 -9.01 -36.28
N LEU A 898 12.09 -8.80 -35.18
CA LEU A 898 10.98 -9.67 -34.81
C LEU A 898 9.87 -9.51 -35.85
N SER A 899 9.62 -10.57 -36.64
CA SER A 899 8.49 -10.61 -37.56
C SER A 899 7.32 -11.35 -36.92
N CYS A 900 6.21 -10.66 -36.73
CA CYS A 900 4.98 -11.21 -36.20
C CYS A 900 4.07 -11.69 -37.33
N ARG A 901 3.50 -12.89 -37.22
CA ARG A 901 2.51 -13.45 -38.15
C ARG A 901 1.16 -13.55 -37.44
N GLY A 902 0.06 -13.29 -38.15
CA GLY A 902 -1.28 -13.42 -37.56
C GLY A 902 -1.54 -14.86 -37.11
N LEU A 903 -2.14 -15.02 -35.93
CA LEU A 903 -2.60 -16.32 -35.43
C LEU A 903 -3.73 -16.82 -36.33
N GLN A 904 -3.64 -18.08 -36.79
CA GLN A 904 -4.74 -18.70 -37.51
C GLN A 904 -5.97 -18.72 -36.58
N ASN A 905 -7.08 -18.13 -37.05
CA ASN A 905 -8.37 -17.91 -36.36
C ASN A 905 -8.53 -16.58 -35.58
N PHE A 906 -7.64 -15.60 -35.77
CA PHE A 906 -7.86 -14.22 -35.31
C PHE A 906 -8.37 -13.31 -36.45
N CYS A 907 -9.37 -12.46 -36.16
CA CYS A 907 -9.77 -11.36 -37.03
C CYS A 907 -8.90 -10.13 -36.74
N PRO A 908 -8.50 -9.36 -37.76
CA PRO A 908 -7.91 -8.05 -37.52
C PRO A 908 -8.93 -7.15 -36.82
N ASP A 909 -8.42 -6.19 -36.05
CA ASP A 909 -9.24 -5.19 -35.37
C ASP A 909 -10.14 -4.49 -36.42
N PRO A 910 -11.47 -4.44 -36.24
CA PRO A 910 -12.38 -3.94 -37.26
C PRO A 910 -12.23 -2.42 -37.39
N GLN A 911 -11.35 -1.99 -38.31
CA GLN A 911 -11.17 -0.59 -38.64
C GLN A 911 -12.04 -0.20 -39.84
N ALA A 912 -12.99 0.72 -39.62
CA ALA A 912 -13.74 1.39 -40.66
C ALA A 912 -13.47 2.89 -40.58
N ALA A 913 -13.28 3.56 -41.74
CA ALA A 913 -12.76 4.93 -41.80
C ALA A 913 -13.59 5.97 -41.03
N ASN A 914 -14.85 5.69 -40.69
CA ASN A 914 -15.77 6.60 -39.98
C ASN A 914 -16.54 5.91 -38.84
N ALA A 915 -15.95 4.90 -38.19
CA ALA A 915 -16.60 4.22 -37.06
C ALA A 915 -15.63 3.91 -35.90
N GLU A 916 -16.10 4.09 -34.68
CA GLU A 916 -15.34 3.88 -33.44
C GLU A 916 -15.76 2.57 -32.76
N LEU A 917 -14.81 1.76 -32.30
CA LEU A 917 -15.09 0.48 -31.66
C LEU A 917 -15.64 0.69 -30.24
N VAL A 918 -16.88 0.28 -30.01
CA VAL A 918 -17.59 0.45 -28.73
C VAL A 918 -17.37 -0.75 -27.82
N SER A 919 -17.48 -1.97 -28.35
CA SER A 919 -17.32 -3.19 -27.56
C SER A 919 -16.92 -4.39 -28.41
N LEU A 920 -16.15 -5.30 -27.81
CA LEU A 920 -15.69 -6.54 -28.42
C LEU A 920 -15.96 -7.71 -27.47
N SER A 921 -16.66 -8.76 -27.91
CA SER A 921 -17.19 -9.79 -26.99
C SER A 921 -16.14 -10.77 -26.44
N ASP A 922 -15.01 -11.02 -27.13
CA ASP A 922 -14.12 -12.15 -26.82
C ASP A 922 -12.74 -12.13 -27.53
N GLY A 923 -12.16 -10.94 -27.73
CA GLY A 923 -10.72 -10.82 -28.06
C GLY A 923 -10.34 -11.31 -29.45
N LEU A 924 -11.10 -10.90 -30.48
CA LEU A 924 -10.78 -11.02 -31.91
C LEU A 924 -10.67 -12.47 -32.45
N ARG A 925 -11.38 -13.44 -31.88
CA ARG A 925 -11.41 -14.82 -32.38
C ARG A 925 -12.55 -15.05 -33.36
N THR A 926 -12.47 -16.13 -34.13
CA THR A 926 -13.62 -16.57 -34.93
C THR A 926 -14.83 -16.83 -34.03
N GLY A 927 -15.94 -16.13 -34.28
CA GLY A 927 -17.14 -16.12 -33.44
C GLY A 927 -17.34 -14.82 -32.66
N SER A 928 -16.31 -13.97 -32.55
CA SER A 928 -16.41 -12.71 -31.81
C SER A 928 -17.28 -11.69 -32.52
N SER A 929 -18.12 -10.97 -31.77
CA SER A 929 -18.86 -9.81 -32.25
C SER A 929 -18.20 -8.50 -31.79
N ALA A 930 -18.23 -7.51 -32.68
CA ALA A 930 -17.74 -6.17 -32.46
C ALA A 930 -18.89 -5.20 -32.71
N VAL A 931 -19.08 -4.22 -31.83
CA VAL A 931 -20.04 -3.14 -32.03
C VAL A 931 -19.25 -1.88 -32.38
N LEU A 932 -19.49 -1.35 -33.57
CA LEU A 932 -18.88 -0.12 -34.09
C LEU A 932 -19.91 1.01 -34.05
N TYR A 933 -19.53 2.20 -33.63
CA TYR A 933 -20.36 3.40 -33.67
C TYR A 933 -19.95 4.29 -34.83
N CYS A 934 -20.83 4.48 -35.81
CA CYS A 934 -20.56 5.35 -36.95
C CYS A 934 -20.66 6.82 -36.52
N THR A 935 -19.58 7.58 -36.65
CA THR A 935 -19.49 8.96 -36.13
C THR A 935 -20.34 9.95 -36.91
N GLU A 936 -20.71 9.64 -38.16
CA GLU A 936 -21.49 10.55 -39.01
C GLU A 936 -23.01 10.40 -38.85
N ASP A 937 -23.51 9.20 -38.50
CA ASP A 937 -24.96 8.89 -38.49
C ASP A 937 -25.51 8.43 -37.14
N ALA A 938 -24.68 8.39 -36.09
CA ALA A 938 -25.06 7.95 -34.73
C ALA A 938 -25.70 6.54 -34.65
N GLN A 939 -25.35 5.66 -35.59
CA GLN A 939 -25.83 4.27 -35.62
C GLN A 939 -24.73 3.31 -35.15
N THR A 940 -25.14 2.28 -34.43
CA THR A 940 -24.25 1.17 -34.02
C THR A 940 -24.38 0.00 -35.00
N LEU A 941 -23.26 -0.46 -35.54
CA LEU A 941 -23.16 -1.62 -36.42
C LEU A 941 -22.54 -2.80 -35.66
N GLU A 942 -23.23 -3.94 -35.62
CA GLU A 942 -22.67 -5.17 -35.05
C GLU A 942 -22.06 -6.03 -36.17
N VAL A 943 -20.79 -6.38 -36.03
CA VAL A 943 -20.01 -7.17 -37.00
C VAL A 943 -19.51 -8.44 -36.33
N ILE A 944 -19.68 -9.59 -36.99
CA ILE A 944 -19.31 -10.90 -36.45
C ILE A 944 -18.12 -11.48 -37.25
N CYS A 945 -17.06 -11.85 -36.55
CA CYS A 945 -15.88 -12.50 -37.12
C CYS A 945 -16.20 -13.94 -37.56
N GLN A 946 -16.33 -14.19 -38.87
CA GLN A 946 -16.59 -15.53 -39.42
C GLN A 946 -15.42 -16.06 -40.25
N ARG A 947 -15.16 -17.38 -40.16
CA ARG A 947 -14.17 -18.07 -40.96
C ARG A 947 -14.74 -18.37 -42.34
N LEU A 948 -14.26 -17.66 -43.37
CA LEU A 948 -14.57 -18.02 -44.75
C LEU A 948 -13.82 -19.30 -45.15
N ALA A 949 -14.54 -20.27 -45.71
CA ALA A 949 -13.96 -21.45 -46.34
C ALA A 949 -12.98 -21.03 -47.47
N PRO A 950 -11.97 -21.85 -47.82
CA PRO A 950 -11.01 -21.48 -48.84
C PRO A 950 -11.70 -21.28 -50.20
N CYS A 951 -11.90 -20.01 -50.59
CA CYS A 951 -12.30 -19.63 -51.93
C CYS A 951 -11.09 -19.71 -52.86
N THR A 952 -11.21 -20.51 -53.92
CA THR A 952 -10.16 -20.72 -54.93
C THR A 952 -10.16 -19.70 -56.06
N ASP A 953 -10.93 -18.60 -56.03
CA ASP A 953 -10.86 -17.59 -57.10
C ASP A 953 -11.06 -16.15 -56.62
N ALA A 954 -10.32 -15.25 -57.28
CA ALA A 954 -10.16 -13.85 -56.97
C ALA A 954 -11.41 -13.03 -57.30
N LEU A 955 -12.25 -12.72 -56.30
CA LEU A 955 -13.03 -11.48 -56.17
C LEU A 955 -13.99 -11.59 -54.98
N CYS A 956 -13.62 -11.01 -53.83
CA CYS A 956 -14.58 -10.55 -52.82
C CYS A 956 -14.00 -9.31 -52.12
N ARG A 957 -14.57 -8.14 -52.42
CA ARG A 957 -14.52 -6.94 -51.57
C ARG A 957 -15.60 -7.10 -50.50
N TRP A 958 -15.33 -6.49 -49.34
CA TRP A 958 -16.10 -6.49 -48.11
C TRP A 958 -17.61 -6.31 -48.33
N LYS A 959 -18.41 -7.08 -47.58
CA LYS A 959 -19.83 -6.87 -47.37
C LYS A 959 -20.09 -6.75 -45.88
#